data_AF-A0A928FBB9-F1
#
_entry.id   AF-A0A928FBB9-F1
#
_cell.length_a   1.000
_cell.length_b   1.000
_cell.length_c   1.000
_cell.angle_alpha   90.00
_cell.angle_beta   90.00
_cell.angle_gamma   90.00
#
_symmetry.space_group_name_H-M   'P 1'
#
loop_
_entity.id
_entity.type
_entity.pdbx_description
1 polymer ?
#
loop_
_entity_poly.entity_id
_entity_poly.type
_entity_poly.pdbx_seq_one_letter_code
_entity_poly.pdbx_strand_id
1 'polypeptide(L)'
;MRFQRLLAGFLAVLMFAGSFALPAFAAETDGLLTTAPAEGETATEEAKGFKGEIFEEFQDYTTYKFETVEAKLDTMQKMVWNDRYEIYVEPWTGEVYCYDTVTGQVLSTNPYDLYSTGTTEGKRKELLSQIIIKYTDTTGTSKQYTSYADAAEMEQIAVKKIKGGVRVEYTIGRSQSSFLVPRMISVERFDELIASKLPTGAEWVASGRVGYRNDSLLGFKARQVIFKYIPYDPTDENNPERVLADMYSKYPVTKKKNLPVYVLTSDIVNRELLQLEGYIKEFCPEYTFEELEKDHTETEYSGNSVEPALFKLALEYKVTDTGMTVSLPANGIRYDETNYTLEELQVLPYLGAGDNKYTGYNFLPDGSGAITRFEDYVGKSVNLAGDLYGIDYSYLMIEGTKSQTMRLPVFGIVENTTKTERIAKETELERVLEDGTVEKYISTSYENVTTETSKGFLAIIEEGDALTSIMSTSGGNTHKYYSIITKFEPRPKDQYSLAGSISVGSSSMITVVSERKYVGKLTFNLVMLNDAELAEEKGLENYYEASWVGMAKAYREYLENKGILTRLTAETVKKDIPLYIETFGVIPTTEKILSMPVEVDVALTSFEDIKTMYDELAAEGITNINFKLTGYANGTMYGRHMPGKLKWEKAVGGNDGFAELVAYSKEKGFGIYPDFSFTSVTRDEMFDGFNLKKHAAKTIDDRYVYKVVFNGTTTTPTYDGILVSPSAYGEFYDKFTVNYAEYGLDSIALSTMGTDLNSDFDTDEPFNREDTKLLVTQFLDKVNSEYSSILGEGGNAYTLKYFDHLLNVSLDSSRYALTSAAVPFVGLVLHGYINFAGTPINMEGDIDYALLKAIESGSSIYFILNYDNTELLKESTMLSRYFAVRYDITKSEVIEQYNKLNAAIGGLQTSVITDHQFMLGERVADADEIEADKLAAELAAEELYQKQLANTYKNAVNEYRKKYENGEIPAGTEIVYELPVKQPAVVVVGGAKKDADGKVIIDEKTGTFEYTTTKYTSNDGSIVKVTYGDSVSFIINYNNFQVTVWDEDGTEYVLDSYSFVKIN
;
A
#
# COMPACT_ATOMS: atom_id res chain seq x y z
N MET A 1 -21.25 -55.64 -5.33
CA MET A 1 -22.18 -56.18 -4.31
C MET A 1 -21.48 -57.29 -3.49
N ARG A 2 -20.64 -56.89 -2.52
CA ARG A 2 -20.03 -57.68 -1.41
C ARG A 2 -18.98 -56.79 -0.71
N PHE A 3 -19.36 -55.58 -0.29
CA PHE A 3 -18.55 -54.70 0.55
C PHE A 3 -19.44 -53.69 1.31
N GLN A 4 -20.55 -54.21 1.86
CA GLN A 4 -21.47 -53.47 2.75
C GLN A 4 -21.74 -54.26 4.04
N ARG A 5 -20.78 -55.06 4.52
CA ARG A 5 -20.92 -55.88 5.75
C ARG A 5 -19.71 -55.83 6.70
N LEU A 6 -18.93 -54.74 6.72
CA LEU A 6 -17.75 -54.68 7.59
C LEU A 6 -17.49 -53.32 8.28
N LEU A 7 -18.52 -52.48 8.47
CA LEU A 7 -18.36 -51.20 9.17
C LEU A 7 -19.40 -50.92 10.28
N ALA A 8 -20.17 -51.91 10.71
CA ALA A 8 -21.20 -51.73 11.76
C ALA A 8 -20.89 -52.48 13.08
N GLY A 9 -19.69 -53.05 13.23
CA GLY A 9 -19.37 -53.98 14.32
C GLY A 9 -18.39 -53.50 15.39
N PHE A 10 -17.73 -52.35 15.23
CA PHE A 10 -16.61 -51.97 16.12
C PHE A 10 -16.88 -50.75 17.02
N LEU A 11 -18.08 -50.16 16.94
CA LEU A 11 -18.43 -48.92 17.64
C LEU A 11 -19.30 -49.11 18.91
N ALA A 12 -19.37 -50.32 19.47
CA ALA A 12 -20.35 -50.63 20.53
C ALA A 12 -19.81 -51.35 21.80
N VAL A 13 -18.50 -51.33 22.09
CA VAL A 13 -17.95 -52.07 23.27
C VAL A 13 -17.11 -51.23 24.25
N LEU A 14 -16.95 -49.91 24.07
CA LEU A 14 -16.15 -49.09 25.01
C LEU A 14 -16.96 -47.97 25.68
N MET A 15 -18.07 -48.35 26.31
CA MET A 15 -18.71 -47.54 27.36
C MET A 15 -19.14 -48.45 28.52
N PHE A 16 -18.23 -48.79 29.44
CA PHE A 16 -18.59 -49.20 30.81
C PHE A 16 -17.38 -49.10 31.78
N ALA A 17 -17.54 -48.23 32.79
CA ALA A 17 -16.97 -48.25 34.16
C ALA A 17 -15.45 -48.12 34.41
N GLY A 18 -15.05 -46.96 34.97
CA GLY A 18 -14.67 -46.85 36.40
C GLY A 18 -13.20 -47.06 36.85
N SER A 19 -12.55 -45.94 37.20
CA SER A 19 -11.56 -45.66 38.27
C SER A 19 -10.64 -46.76 38.85
N PHE A 20 -9.30 -46.50 38.90
CA PHE A 20 -8.45 -46.33 40.12
C PHE A 20 -6.92 -46.30 39.82
N ALA A 21 -6.25 -45.21 40.27
CA ALA A 21 -4.89 -45.00 40.82
C ALA A 21 -3.55 -45.39 40.07
N LEU A 22 -2.83 -44.34 39.59
CA LEU A 22 -1.40 -43.88 39.75
C LEU A 22 -0.22 -44.88 39.95
N PRO A 23 1.08 -44.53 39.62
CA PRO A 23 1.67 -43.18 39.36
C PRO A 23 2.70 -43.01 38.19
N ALA A 24 2.85 -41.74 37.78
CA ALA A 24 4.05 -40.97 37.39
C ALA A 24 5.20 -41.57 36.53
N PHE A 25 5.42 -40.99 35.34
CA PHE A 25 6.56 -40.10 35.05
C PHE A 25 6.22 -39.19 33.86
N ALA A 26 6.41 -37.88 34.04
CA ALA A 26 6.02 -36.80 33.14
C ALA A 26 7.18 -36.39 32.21
N ALA A 27 6.85 -36.00 30.98
CA ALA A 27 7.58 -35.05 30.15
C ALA A 27 6.53 -34.27 29.34
N GLU A 28 6.38 -32.98 29.67
CA GLU A 28 5.40 -32.04 29.14
C GLU A 28 5.80 -31.52 27.76
N THR A 29 4.91 -31.65 26.78
CA THR A 29 4.76 -30.73 25.64
C THR A 29 3.27 -30.52 25.44
N ASP A 30 2.65 -29.72 26.31
CA ASP A 30 1.35 -29.12 26.03
C ASP A 30 1.21 -27.83 26.85
N GLY A 31 1.10 -26.71 26.14
CA GLY A 31 1.08 -25.38 26.73
C GLY A 31 1.68 -24.32 25.83
N LEU A 32 1.06 -24.04 24.68
CA LEU A 32 1.30 -22.76 24.00
C LEU A 32 0.09 -22.35 23.13
N LEU A 33 -0.99 -21.95 23.81
CA LEU A 33 -2.06 -21.12 23.23
C LEU A 33 -2.88 -20.56 24.39
N THR A 34 -2.28 -19.61 25.12
CA THR A 34 -2.90 -18.61 26.01
C THR A 34 -1.81 -17.94 26.87
N THR A 35 -1.00 -17.09 26.26
CA THR A 35 -0.31 -16.03 27.00
C THR A 35 -0.58 -14.72 26.29
N ALA A 36 -1.53 -13.98 26.83
CA ALA A 36 -1.67 -12.55 26.56
C ALA A 36 -0.32 -11.87 26.85
N PRO A 37 0.11 -10.88 26.05
CA PRO A 37 1.30 -10.12 26.37
C PRO A 37 1.08 -9.38 27.70
N ALA A 38 2.12 -9.40 28.54
CA ALA A 38 2.14 -8.76 29.84
C ALA A 38 1.85 -7.26 29.70
N GLU A 39 0.86 -6.79 30.45
CA GLU A 39 0.58 -5.37 30.69
C GLU A 39 1.83 -4.72 31.30
N GLY A 40 2.45 -3.85 30.52
CA GLY A 40 3.53 -2.96 30.91
C GLY A 40 3.33 -1.59 30.29
N GLU A 41 2.10 -1.09 30.25
CA GLU A 41 1.81 0.31 29.94
C GLU A 41 1.52 1.04 31.25
N THR A 42 2.40 1.98 31.58
CA THR A 42 2.13 3.01 32.58
C THR A 42 0.87 3.75 32.19
N ALA A 43 -0.17 3.56 32.99
CA ALA A 43 -1.47 4.20 32.80
C ALA A 43 -1.35 5.73 32.81
N THR A 44 -1.74 6.37 31.71
CA THR A 44 -2.18 7.76 31.69
C THR A 44 -3.53 7.87 30.98
N GLU A 45 -4.49 8.31 31.79
CA GLU A 45 -5.83 8.84 31.47
C GLU A 45 -6.97 7.92 30.98
N GLU A 46 -8.04 7.87 31.77
CA GLU A 46 -9.29 7.17 31.47
C GLU A 46 -10.10 7.92 30.40
N ALA A 47 -10.29 7.30 29.22
CA ALA A 47 -11.21 7.77 28.19
C ALA A 47 -12.64 7.94 28.75
N LYS A 48 -13.18 9.16 28.66
CA LYS A 48 -14.56 9.50 29.08
C LYS A 48 -15.55 9.20 27.93
N GLY A 49 -16.86 9.09 28.19
CA GLY A 49 -17.82 8.79 27.10
C GLY A 49 -19.26 9.28 27.28
N PHE A 50 -20.05 9.05 26.21
CA PHE A 50 -21.39 9.60 25.91
C PHE A 50 -22.52 9.38 26.95
N LYS A 51 -23.50 10.31 27.01
CA LYS A 51 -24.70 10.33 27.90
C LYS A 51 -25.99 10.81 27.18
N GLY A 52 -26.35 10.27 26.01
CA GLY A 52 -27.56 10.69 25.27
C GLY A 52 -28.34 9.56 24.62
N GLU A 53 -29.54 9.89 24.09
CA GLU A 53 -30.40 9.00 23.28
C GLU A 53 -30.13 9.23 21.78
N ILE A 54 -30.32 8.17 20.98
CA ILE A 54 -30.05 8.12 19.53
C ILE A 54 -31.21 8.81 18.77
N PHE A 55 -30.90 9.66 17.79
CA PHE A 55 -31.90 10.41 16.99
C PHE A 55 -32.81 9.49 16.14
N GLU A 56 -34.07 9.92 15.93
CA GLU A 56 -35.21 9.08 15.47
C GLU A 56 -35.50 9.09 13.94
N GLU A 57 -34.79 9.84 13.08
CA GLU A 57 -35.11 9.87 11.63
C GLU A 57 -33.90 9.63 10.71
N PHE A 58 -34.08 8.70 9.77
CA PHE A 58 -33.14 8.33 8.70
C PHE A 58 -33.00 9.46 7.69
N GLN A 59 -31.77 9.90 7.42
CA GLN A 59 -31.46 10.85 6.36
C GLN A 59 -30.78 10.11 5.19
N ASP A 60 -31.33 10.25 3.98
CA ASP A 60 -30.68 9.72 2.77
C ASP A 60 -29.44 10.55 2.43
N TYR A 61 -28.28 10.09 2.92
CA TYR A 61 -26.99 10.74 2.68
C TYR A 61 -26.51 10.65 1.24
N THR A 62 -27.15 9.85 0.38
CA THR A 62 -26.82 9.92 -1.04
C THR A 62 -27.30 11.23 -1.64
N THR A 63 -28.43 11.80 -1.20
CA THR A 63 -29.08 12.99 -1.79
C THR A 63 -28.87 14.28 -1.01
N TYR A 64 -28.38 14.20 0.22
CA TYR A 64 -27.98 15.37 1.00
C TYR A 64 -26.55 15.81 0.64
N LYS A 65 -26.31 17.14 0.60
CA LYS A 65 -24.99 17.72 0.28
C LYS A 65 -24.45 18.50 1.48
N PHE A 66 -23.28 18.10 1.97
CA PHE A 66 -22.51 18.86 2.94
C PHE A 66 -21.51 19.78 2.23
N GLU A 67 -21.48 21.06 2.59
CA GLU A 67 -20.53 22.01 1.99
C GLU A 67 -19.13 21.95 2.63
N THR A 68 -19.04 21.54 3.90
CA THR A 68 -17.78 21.38 4.64
C THR A 68 -17.78 20.12 5.50
N VAL A 69 -16.60 19.68 5.92
CA VAL A 69 -16.44 18.53 6.81
C VAL A 69 -17.00 18.81 8.21
N GLU A 70 -16.90 20.04 8.69
CA GLU A 70 -17.45 20.47 9.97
C GLU A 70 -18.98 20.36 9.98
N ALA A 71 -19.63 20.74 8.87
CA ALA A 71 -21.09 20.61 8.75
C ALA A 71 -21.55 19.15 8.76
N LYS A 72 -20.71 18.21 8.30
CA LYS A 72 -20.96 16.76 8.44
C LYS A 72 -20.68 16.30 9.87
N LEU A 73 -19.58 16.73 10.47
CA LEU A 73 -19.20 16.38 11.84
C LEU A 73 -20.29 16.79 12.85
N ASP A 74 -20.92 17.95 12.65
CA ASP A 74 -22.02 18.47 13.49
C ASP A 74 -23.26 17.56 13.50
N THR A 75 -23.44 16.69 12.49
CA THR A 75 -24.54 15.71 12.47
C THR A 75 -24.16 14.39 13.15
N MET A 76 -22.88 14.18 13.47
CA MET A 76 -22.38 12.93 14.05
C MET A 76 -22.41 12.96 15.58
N GLN A 77 -22.40 11.78 16.19
CA GLN A 77 -22.42 11.62 17.64
C GLN A 77 -21.01 11.48 18.20
N LYS A 78 -20.60 12.38 19.09
CA LYS A 78 -19.36 12.23 19.87
C LYS A 78 -19.46 11.06 20.84
N MET A 79 -18.59 10.05 20.69
CA MET A 79 -18.66 8.80 21.45
C MET A 79 -17.56 8.66 22.52
N VAL A 80 -16.30 8.96 22.15
CA VAL A 80 -15.09 8.73 22.97
C VAL A 80 -14.11 9.87 22.74
N TRP A 81 -13.33 10.25 23.76
CA TRP A 81 -12.31 11.30 23.65
C TRP A 81 -11.20 11.12 24.69
N ASN A 82 -10.03 11.69 24.40
CA ASN A 82 -8.97 12.02 25.36
C ASN A 82 -8.77 13.55 25.40
N ASP A 83 -7.61 14.02 25.85
CA ASP A 83 -7.31 15.45 25.99
C ASP A 83 -7.14 16.18 24.65
N ARG A 84 -6.87 15.48 23.55
CA ARG A 84 -6.63 16.07 22.23
C ARG A 84 -7.60 15.60 21.16
N TYR A 85 -7.88 14.30 21.11
CA TYR A 85 -8.64 13.66 20.05
C TYR A 85 -10.03 13.21 20.50
N GLU A 86 -10.99 13.37 19.60
CA GLU A 86 -12.38 12.99 19.78
C GLU A 86 -12.85 12.10 18.63
N ILE A 87 -13.54 11.01 18.96
CA ILE A 87 -14.19 10.12 17.98
C ILE A 87 -15.68 10.44 17.89
N TYR A 88 -16.10 10.74 16.67
CA TYR A 88 -17.48 10.97 16.26
C TYR A 88 -17.96 9.80 15.41
N VAL A 89 -19.21 9.38 15.58
CA VAL A 89 -19.82 8.26 14.86
C VAL A 89 -21.16 8.68 14.27
N GLU A 90 -21.42 8.36 13.02
CA GLU A 90 -22.74 8.40 12.40
C GLU A 90 -23.38 7.00 12.57
N PRO A 91 -24.35 6.81 13.48
CA PRO A 91 -24.85 5.48 13.80
C PRO A 91 -25.54 4.78 12.64
N TRP A 92 -26.08 5.54 11.67
CA TRP A 92 -26.84 4.97 10.58
C TRP A 92 -25.94 4.43 9.45
N THR A 93 -24.92 5.18 9.04
CA THR A 93 -23.95 4.76 8.01
C THR A 93 -22.79 3.95 8.58
N GLY A 94 -22.53 4.09 9.88
CA GLY A 94 -21.36 3.55 10.55
C GLY A 94 -20.07 4.34 10.26
N GLU A 95 -20.15 5.56 9.69
CA GLU A 95 -18.98 6.44 9.50
C GLU A 95 -18.39 6.87 10.84
N VAL A 96 -17.05 6.97 10.90
CA VAL A 96 -16.33 7.36 12.12
C VAL A 96 -15.29 8.41 11.79
N TYR A 97 -15.34 9.57 12.46
CA TYR A 97 -14.38 10.65 12.26
C TYR A 97 -13.55 10.84 13.53
N CYS A 98 -12.25 11.09 13.38
CA CYS A 98 -11.38 11.55 14.46
C CYS A 98 -11.14 13.05 14.31
N TYR A 99 -11.36 13.79 15.38
CA TYR A 99 -11.24 15.24 15.44
C TYR A 99 -10.12 15.64 16.40
N ASP A 100 -9.16 16.43 15.91
CA ASP A 100 -8.12 17.07 16.72
C ASP A 100 -8.66 18.40 17.26
N THR A 101 -8.92 18.44 18.56
CA THR A 101 -9.53 19.61 19.23
C THR A 101 -8.63 20.84 19.28
N VAL A 102 -7.33 20.68 19.04
CA VAL A 102 -6.36 21.78 19.08
C VAL A 102 -6.24 22.45 17.72
N THR A 103 -6.06 21.65 16.66
CA THR A 103 -5.90 22.15 15.28
C THR A 103 -7.22 22.34 14.54
N GLY A 104 -8.29 21.68 14.99
CA GLY A 104 -9.57 21.61 14.29
C GLY A 104 -9.57 20.64 13.11
N GLN A 105 -8.49 19.88 12.89
CA GLN A 105 -8.38 18.92 11.81
C GLN A 105 -9.32 17.72 12.02
N VAL A 106 -9.93 17.24 10.94
CA VAL A 106 -10.76 16.02 10.93
C VAL A 106 -10.10 14.97 10.03
N LEU A 107 -9.84 13.78 10.59
CA LEU A 107 -9.54 12.57 9.84
C LEU A 107 -10.84 11.78 9.63
N SER A 108 -11.34 11.78 8.39
CA SER A 108 -12.59 11.13 8.01
C SER A 108 -12.35 9.73 7.46
N THR A 109 -13.17 8.74 7.85
CA THR A 109 -13.16 7.42 7.21
C THR A 109 -13.69 7.44 5.77
N ASN A 110 -14.55 8.41 5.45
CA ASN A 110 -15.21 8.55 4.15
C ASN A 110 -15.34 10.03 3.77
N PRO A 111 -15.38 10.35 2.46
CA PRO A 111 -15.49 11.73 2.02
C PRO A 111 -16.87 12.32 2.32
N TYR A 112 -16.91 13.57 2.76
CA TYR A 112 -18.17 14.28 3.05
C TYR A 112 -18.90 14.80 1.80
N ASP A 113 -18.18 15.03 0.69
CA ASP A 113 -18.75 15.57 -0.56
C ASP A 113 -18.82 14.53 -1.68
N LEU A 114 -19.98 13.89 -1.79
CA LEU A 114 -20.18 12.79 -2.73
C LEU A 114 -20.44 13.24 -4.17
N TYR A 115 -20.49 14.54 -4.45
CA TYR A 115 -20.98 15.05 -5.74
C TYR A 115 -19.85 15.55 -6.62
N SER A 116 -19.74 14.94 -7.80
CA SER A 116 -18.92 15.44 -8.89
C SER A 116 -19.50 15.02 -10.24
N THR A 117 -19.04 15.66 -11.32
CA THR A 117 -19.47 15.31 -12.68
C THR A 117 -19.18 13.84 -12.97
N GLY A 118 -20.20 13.05 -13.30
CA GLY A 118 -20.06 11.62 -13.64
C GLY A 118 -20.27 10.66 -12.47
N THR A 119 -20.43 11.15 -11.24
CA THR A 119 -20.69 10.27 -10.09
C THR A 119 -22.12 9.71 -10.12
N THR A 120 -22.24 8.40 -10.27
CA THR A 120 -23.51 7.69 -10.25
C THR A 120 -24.01 7.47 -8.81
N GLU A 121 -25.30 7.17 -8.64
CA GLU A 121 -25.84 6.78 -7.32
C GLU A 121 -25.09 5.58 -6.73
N GLY A 122 -24.85 4.53 -7.53
CA GLY A 122 -24.08 3.37 -7.08
C GLY A 122 -22.68 3.73 -6.58
N LYS A 123 -22.01 4.69 -7.25
CA LYS A 123 -20.70 5.17 -6.79
C LYS A 123 -20.78 6.01 -5.52
N ARG A 124 -21.84 6.82 -5.34
CA ARG A 124 -22.08 7.53 -4.06
C ARG A 124 -22.26 6.56 -2.89
N LYS A 125 -22.99 5.45 -3.09
CA LYS A 125 -23.14 4.39 -2.08
C LYS A 125 -21.81 3.70 -1.76
N GLU A 126 -20.98 3.47 -2.77
CA GLU A 126 -19.63 2.93 -2.57
C GLU A 126 -18.79 3.91 -1.72
N LEU A 127 -18.77 5.20 -2.06
CA LEU A 127 -18.05 6.25 -1.32
C LEU A 127 -18.47 6.39 0.15
N LEU A 128 -19.70 6.03 0.50
CA LEU A 128 -20.22 6.02 1.87
C LEU A 128 -19.92 4.73 2.65
N SER A 129 -19.30 3.74 2.02
CA SER A 129 -19.07 2.43 2.63
C SER A 129 -17.78 2.39 3.44
N GLN A 130 -17.88 1.89 4.68
CA GLN A 130 -16.74 1.56 5.54
C GLN A 130 -16.05 0.28 5.06
N ILE A 131 -16.81 -0.65 4.49
CA ILE A 131 -16.36 -2.01 4.19
C ILE A 131 -16.89 -2.43 2.83
N ILE A 132 -16.02 -2.98 2.00
CA ILE A 132 -16.40 -3.63 0.74
C ILE A 132 -15.98 -5.10 0.83
N ILE A 133 -16.94 -5.99 0.55
CA ILE A 133 -16.75 -7.44 0.58
C ILE A 133 -16.82 -7.95 -0.85
N LYS A 134 -15.83 -8.73 -1.28
CA LYS A 134 -15.96 -9.60 -2.45
C LYS A 134 -16.09 -11.04 -2.00
N TYR A 135 -17.02 -11.75 -2.60
CA TYR A 135 -17.27 -13.16 -2.29
C TYR A 135 -17.69 -13.92 -3.54
N THR A 136 -17.45 -15.23 -3.55
CA THR A 136 -17.89 -16.13 -4.63
C THR A 136 -19.00 -17.04 -4.12
N ASP A 137 -20.02 -17.27 -4.95
CA ASP A 137 -21.11 -18.19 -4.67
C ASP A 137 -20.85 -19.61 -5.21
N THR A 138 -21.78 -20.54 -4.98
CA THR A 138 -21.69 -21.93 -5.45
C THR A 138 -21.60 -22.09 -6.97
N THR A 139 -21.87 -21.04 -7.76
CA THR A 139 -21.75 -21.05 -9.22
C THR A 139 -20.36 -20.64 -9.69
N GLY A 140 -19.47 -20.23 -8.78
CA GLY A 140 -18.17 -19.66 -9.12
C GLY A 140 -18.23 -18.19 -9.56
N THR A 141 -19.35 -17.50 -9.33
CA THR A 141 -19.51 -16.09 -9.70
C THR A 141 -19.08 -15.18 -8.55
N SER A 142 -18.03 -14.38 -8.76
CA SER A 142 -17.65 -13.30 -7.82
C SER A 142 -18.70 -12.20 -7.80
N LYS A 143 -19.09 -11.79 -6.59
CA LYS A 143 -20.03 -10.72 -6.29
C LYS A 143 -19.42 -9.78 -5.26
N GLN A 144 -19.97 -8.57 -5.20
CA GLN A 144 -19.54 -7.53 -4.27
C GLN A 144 -20.71 -7.06 -3.42
N TYR A 145 -20.47 -6.88 -2.12
CA TYR A 145 -21.31 -6.13 -1.22
C TYR A 145 -20.57 -4.93 -0.64
N THR A 146 -21.33 -3.90 -0.29
CA THR A 146 -20.84 -2.66 0.28
C THR A 146 -21.59 -2.39 1.59
N SER A 147 -20.91 -1.90 2.63
CA SER A 147 -21.55 -1.69 3.92
C SER A 147 -22.68 -0.65 3.88
N TYR A 148 -22.66 0.29 2.94
CA TYR A 148 -23.76 1.24 2.78
C TYR A 148 -24.99 0.59 2.14
N ALA A 149 -24.87 0.10 0.89
CA ALA A 149 -26.02 -0.41 0.14
C ALA A 149 -26.57 -1.72 0.73
N ASP A 150 -25.71 -2.55 1.32
CA ASP A 150 -26.06 -3.89 1.78
C ASP A 150 -26.13 -4.00 3.32
N ALA A 151 -25.94 -2.92 4.07
CA ALA A 151 -26.22 -2.89 5.52
C ALA A 151 -26.91 -1.60 5.99
N ALA A 152 -26.36 -0.42 5.71
CA ALA A 152 -26.94 0.85 6.16
C ALA A 152 -28.36 1.07 5.61
N GLU A 153 -28.56 0.93 4.28
CA GLU A 153 -29.87 1.02 3.62
C GLU A 153 -30.89 -0.02 4.12
N MET A 154 -30.41 -1.08 4.78
CA MET A 154 -31.24 -2.13 5.37
C MET A 154 -31.43 -1.96 6.89
N GLU A 155 -30.88 -0.89 7.49
CA GLU A 155 -30.90 -0.63 8.94
C GLU A 155 -30.21 -1.75 9.75
N GLN A 156 -29.14 -2.33 9.19
CA GLN A 156 -28.43 -3.49 9.74
C GLN A 156 -27.06 -3.14 10.33
N ILE A 157 -26.91 -1.92 10.85
CA ILE A 157 -25.70 -1.43 11.54
C ILE A 157 -26.02 -1.20 13.02
N ALA A 158 -25.13 -1.62 13.90
CA ALA A 158 -25.26 -1.41 15.34
C ALA A 158 -23.98 -0.82 15.93
N VAL A 159 -24.11 0.25 16.69
CA VAL A 159 -22.98 0.92 17.37
C VAL A 159 -23.01 0.57 18.86
N LYS A 160 -21.88 0.09 19.39
CA LYS A 160 -21.71 -0.28 20.80
C LYS A 160 -20.49 0.39 21.38
N LYS A 161 -20.58 0.88 22.62
CA LYS A 161 -19.41 1.37 23.34
C LYS A 161 -18.55 0.21 23.84
N ILE A 162 -17.23 0.34 23.73
CA ILE A 162 -16.24 -0.58 24.28
C ILE A 162 -15.26 0.17 25.18
N LYS A 163 -14.40 -0.53 25.93
CA LYS A 163 -13.38 0.10 26.77
C LYS A 163 -12.44 0.93 25.89
N GLY A 164 -12.37 2.24 26.12
CA GLY A 164 -11.52 3.17 25.37
C GLY A 164 -11.93 3.40 23.91
N GLY A 165 -13.15 3.00 23.50
CA GLY A 165 -13.51 3.00 22.08
C GLY A 165 -14.97 2.75 21.76
N VAL A 166 -15.23 2.57 20.47
CA VAL A 166 -16.54 2.24 19.91
C VAL A 166 -16.41 1.05 18.95
N ARG A 167 -17.41 0.18 18.93
CA ARG A 167 -17.52 -0.98 18.05
C ARG A 167 -18.73 -0.80 17.15
N VAL A 168 -18.51 -0.80 15.84
CA VAL A 168 -19.56 -0.75 14.82
C VAL A 168 -19.71 -2.14 14.24
N GLU A 169 -20.88 -2.75 14.41
CA GLU A 169 -21.22 -4.07 13.91
C GLU A 169 -22.04 -3.95 12.63
N TYR A 170 -21.61 -4.65 11.58
CA TYR A 170 -22.26 -4.65 10.28
C TYR A 170 -22.83 -6.04 10.02
N THR A 171 -24.11 -6.09 9.63
CA THR A 171 -24.70 -7.25 8.98
C THR A 171 -24.92 -6.88 7.51
N ILE A 172 -24.01 -7.36 6.64
CA ILE A 172 -23.90 -7.00 5.23
C ILE A 172 -24.51 -8.11 4.38
N GLY A 173 -25.50 -7.76 3.57
CA GLY A 173 -26.36 -8.70 2.85
C GLY A 173 -27.69 -8.90 3.57
N ARG A 174 -28.54 -9.77 3.03
CA ARG A 174 -29.93 -9.87 3.48
C ARG A 174 -30.09 -10.80 4.69
N SER A 175 -30.58 -10.29 5.81
CA SER A 175 -30.83 -11.08 7.03
C SER A 175 -32.06 -12.01 6.95
N GLN A 176 -33.04 -11.68 6.10
CA GLN A 176 -34.25 -12.48 5.89
C GLN A 176 -34.00 -13.58 4.85
N SER A 177 -34.10 -14.85 5.25
CA SER A 177 -33.82 -16.02 4.40
C SER A 177 -34.82 -16.23 3.26
N SER A 178 -36.00 -15.61 3.32
CA SER A 178 -37.03 -15.66 2.28
C SER A 178 -37.35 -14.28 1.71
N PHE A 179 -37.59 -14.23 0.40
CA PHE A 179 -38.17 -13.07 -0.28
C PHE A 179 -39.67 -13.04 0.02
N LEU A 180 -40.23 -11.86 0.29
CA LEU A 180 -41.69 -11.64 0.31
C LEU A 180 -42.25 -11.64 -1.12
N VAL A 181 -42.00 -12.74 -1.83
CA VAL A 181 -42.33 -12.98 -3.23
C VAL A 181 -42.79 -14.45 -3.32
N PRO A 182 -44.07 -14.73 -3.56
CA PRO A 182 -44.55 -16.11 -3.66
C PRO A 182 -43.87 -16.83 -4.80
N ARG A 183 -43.26 -17.99 -4.53
CA ARG A 183 -42.74 -18.86 -5.59
C ARG A 183 -43.86 -19.59 -6.31
N MET A 184 -44.91 -19.92 -5.56
CA MET A 184 -46.16 -20.47 -6.04
C MET A 184 -47.29 -19.95 -5.15
N ILE A 185 -48.41 -19.57 -5.77
CA ILE A 185 -49.57 -18.98 -5.11
C ILE A 185 -50.82 -19.34 -5.93
N SER A 186 -51.96 -19.53 -5.28
CA SER A 186 -53.22 -19.80 -5.99
C SER A 186 -53.63 -18.59 -6.84
N VAL A 187 -54.29 -18.82 -7.98
CA VAL A 187 -54.73 -17.74 -8.88
C VAL A 187 -55.60 -16.73 -8.15
N GLU A 188 -56.54 -17.21 -7.34
CA GLU A 188 -57.45 -16.37 -6.55
C GLU A 188 -56.70 -15.43 -5.60
N ARG A 189 -55.74 -15.96 -4.83
CA ARG A 189 -54.99 -15.17 -3.86
C ARG A 189 -53.96 -14.24 -4.51
N PHE A 190 -53.35 -14.65 -5.63
CA PHE A 190 -52.49 -13.76 -6.40
C PHE A 190 -53.28 -12.58 -6.95
N ASP A 191 -54.46 -12.83 -7.50
CA ASP A 191 -55.31 -11.77 -8.05
C ASP A 191 -55.81 -10.83 -6.94
N GLU A 192 -56.25 -11.37 -5.81
CA GLU A 192 -56.77 -10.60 -4.69
C GLU A 192 -55.69 -9.78 -3.98
N LEU A 193 -54.58 -10.42 -3.59
CA LEU A 193 -53.59 -9.82 -2.67
C LEU A 193 -52.46 -9.10 -3.40
N ILE A 194 -52.17 -9.45 -4.65
CA ILE A 194 -51.05 -8.89 -5.43
C ILE A 194 -51.57 -8.15 -6.67
N ALA A 195 -52.15 -8.85 -7.64
CA ALA A 195 -52.46 -8.26 -8.95
C ALA A 195 -53.46 -7.10 -8.88
N SER A 196 -54.49 -7.19 -8.02
CA SER A 196 -55.50 -6.12 -7.85
C SER A 196 -54.95 -4.84 -7.21
N LYS A 197 -53.82 -4.95 -6.48
CA LYS A 197 -53.20 -3.85 -5.73
C LYS A 197 -52.11 -3.14 -6.54
N LEU A 198 -51.64 -3.76 -7.62
CA LEU A 198 -50.64 -3.17 -8.50
C LEU A 198 -51.23 -2.02 -9.34
N PRO A 199 -50.49 -0.93 -9.56
CA PRO A 199 -50.96 0.21 -10.33
C PRO A 199 -51.06 -0.16 -11.82
N THR A 200 -52.27 -0.51 -12.26
CA THR A 200 -52.56 -0.73 -13.68
C THR A 200 -52.73 0.64 -14.35
N GLY A 201 -51.68 1.09 -15.05
CA GLY A 201 -51.73 2.34 -15.80
C GLY A 201 -52.72 2.29 -16.96
N ALA A 202 -54.01 2.55 -16.69
CA ALA A 202 -54.97 3.24 -17.56
C ALA A 202 -56.41 3.14 -17.01
N GLU A 203 -56.98 4.25 -16.54
CA GLU A 203 -58.38 4.54 -16.84
C GLU A 203 -58.50 4.80 -18.35
N TRP A 204 -59.52 4.25 -19.03
CA TRP A 204 -59.98 4.85 -20.28
C TRP A 204 -61.50 4.93 -20.39
N VAL A 205 -61.91 6.12 -20.82
CA VAL A 205 -63.22 6.53 -21.28
C VAL A 205 -63.67 5.71 -22.50
N ALA A 206 -64.80 5.02 -22.36
CA ALA A 206 -65.92 4.83 -23.30
C ALA A 206 -65.71 4.45 -24.80
N SER A 207 -64.57 3.96 -25.29
CA SER A 207 -64.48 3.56 -26.72
C SER A 207 -63.70 2.27 -27.00
N GLY A 208 -64.18 1.13 -26.50
CA GLY A 208 -64.24 -0.17 -27.21
C GLY A 208 -63.03 -0.74 -27.96
N ARG A 209 -61.79 -0.29 -27.75
CA ARG A 209 -60.57 -0.92 -28.28
C ARG A 209 -59.45 -0.83 -27.24
N VAL A 210 -58.97 -1.97 -26.76
CA VAL A 210 -57.83 -2.08 -25.84
C VAL A 210 -56.56 -1.68 -26.59
N GLY A 211 -55.99 -0.53 -26.25
CA GLY A 211 -54.67 -0.08 -26.70
C GLY A 211 -53.84 0.31 -25.49
N TYR A 212 -52.77 -0.44 -25.22
CA TYR A 212 -51.81 -0.12 -24.17
C TYR A 212 -51.01 1.15 -24.54
N ARG A 213 -51.07 2.22 -23.75
CA ARG A 213 -50.07 3.29 -23.81
C ARG A 213 -48.89 2.94 -22.88
N ASN A 214 -47.68 3.14 -23.39
CA ASN A 214 -46.43 2.55 -22.89
C ASN A 214 -45.61 3.45 -21.93
N ASP A 215 -46.15 4.55 -21.38
CA ASP A 215 -45.28 5.64 -20.87
C ASP A 215 -45.41 6.00 -19.37
N SER A 216 -46.06 5.21 -18.50
CA SER A 216 -46.01 5.48 -17.04
C SER A 216 -45.06 4.51 -16.33
N LEU A 217 -44.13 5.06 -15.54
CA LEU A 217 -43.18 4.29 -14.71
C LEU A 217 -43.91 3.29 -13.79
N LEU A 218 -45.08 3.70 -13.25
CA LEU A 218 -45.95 2.88 -12.39
C LEU A 218 -46.53 1.67 -13.15
N GLY A 219 -47.05 1.85 -14.36
CA GLY A 219 -47.55 0.75 -15.19
C GLY A 219 -46.44 -0.21 -15.67
N PHE A 220 -45.20 0.27 -15.78
CA PHE A 220 -44.03 -0.56 -16.05
C PHE A 220 -43.69 -1.45 -14.84
N LYS A 221 -43.65 -0.90 -13.62
CA LYS A 221 -43.42 -1.67 -12.38
C LYS A 221 -44.46 -2.79 -12.19
N ALA A 222 -45.75 -2.48 -12.36
CA ALA A 222 -46.84 -3.46 -12.25
C ALA A 222 -46.71 -4.63 -13.24
N ARG A 223 -46.32 -4.34 -14.49
CA ARG A 223 -46.06 -5.37 -15.51
C ARG A 223 -44.89 -6.26 -15.16
N GLN A 224 -43.82 -5.71 -14.56
CA GLN A 224 -42.68 -6.51 -14.15
C GLN A 224 -43.06 -7.56 -13.11
N VAL A 225 -44.00 -7.26 -12.21
CA VAL A 225 -44.55 -8.27 -11.30
C VAL A 225 -45.35 -9.32 -12.06
N ILE A 226 -46.37 -8.90 -12.81
CA ILE A 226 -47.30 -9.85 -13.46
C ILE A 226 -46.60 -10.75 -14.49
N PHE A 227 -45.70 -10.22 -15.32
CA PHE A 227 -45.03 -11.02 -16.37
C PHE A 227 -44.06 -12.07 -15.84
N LYS A 228 -43.64 -11.97 -14.56
CA LYS A 228 -42.78 -12.98 -13.93
C LYS A 228 -43.56 -14.15 -13.37
N TYR A 229 -44.90 -14.11 -13.39
CA TYR A 229 -45.77 -15.21 -12.94
C TYR A 229 -46.46 -15.88 -14.13
N ILE A 230 -46.30 -17.19 -14.24
CA ILE A 230 -46.89 -18.01 -15.28
C ILE A 230 -48.11 -18.76 -14.69
N PRO A 231 -49.31 -18.61 -15.27
CA PRO A 231 -50.49 -19.33 -14.82
C PRO A 231 -50.47 -20.80 -15.26
N TYR A 232 -50.89 -21.67 -14.36
CA TYR A 232 -51.11 -23.09 -14.58
C TYR A 232 -52.50 -23.46 -14.06
N ASP A 233 -53.46 -23.56 -14.98
CA ASP A 233 -54.87 -23.77 -14.65
C ASP A 233 -55.35 -25.17 -15.11
N PRO A 234 -55.61 -26.12 -14.18
CA PRO A 234 -56.16 -27.44 -14.51
C PRO A 234 -57.63 -27.42 -14.96
N THR A 235 -58.33 -26.29 -14.81
CA THR A 235 -59.76 -26.14 -15.09
C THR A 235 -60.07 -25.58 -16.48
N ASP A 236 -59.06 -25.10 -17.23
CA ASP A 236 -59.25 -24.64 -18.60
C ASP A 236 -59.53 -25.83 -19.55
N GLU A 237 -60.75 -25.87 -20.07
CA GLU A 237 -61.27 -26.90 -20.98
C GLU A 237 -60.50 -26.97 -22.32
N ASN A 238 -59.69 -25.97 -22.65
CA ASN A 238 -58.88 -25.93 -23.88
C ASN A 238 -57.52 -26.61 -23.73
N ASN A 239 -57.13 -27.06 -22.53
CA ASN A 239 -55.83 -27.66 -22.30
C ASN A 239 -55.72 -29.07 -22.92
N PRO A 240 -54.75 -29.32 -23.83
CA PRO A 240 -54.51 -30.65 -24.37
C PRO A 240 -54.08 -31.63 -23.27
N GLU A 241 -54.46 -32.91 -23.36
CA GLU A 241 -54.12 -33.95 -22.37
C GLU A 241 -52.60 -34.00 -22.06
N ARG A 242 -51.75 -33.77 -23.06
CA ARG A 242 -50.28 -33.73 -22.90
C ARG A 242 -49.83 -32.57 -22.00
N VAL A 243 -50.48 -31.40 -22.08
CA VAL A 243 -50.16 -30.22 -21.28
C VAL A 243 -50.61 -30.42 -19.83
N LEU A 244 -51.81 -30.99 -19.64
CA LEU A 244 -52.30 -31.37 -18.31
C LEU A 244 -51.36 -32.39 -17.65
N ALA A 245 -50.88 -33.39 -18.38
CA ALA A 245 -49.94 -34.38 -17.86
C ALA A 245 -48.58 -33.76 -17.43
N ASP A 246 -48.03 -32.84 -18.23
CA ASP A 246 -46.78 -32.10 -17.90
C ASP A 246 -46.98 -31.19 -16.68
N MET A 247 -48.10 -30.46 -16.61
CA MET A 247 -48.45 -29.60 -15.50
C MET A 247 -48.65 -30.38 -14.19
N TYR A 248 -49.37 -31.51 -14.22
CA TYR A 248 -49.54 -32.37 -13.06
C TYR A 248 -48.24 -33.01 -12.58
N SER A 249 -47.29 -33.25 -13.49
CA SER A 249 -45.96 -33.73 -13.11
C SER A 249 -45.11 -32.65 -12.45
N LYS A 250 -45.20 -31.40 -12.91
CA LYS A 250 -44.37 -30.29 -12.40
C LYS A 250 -44.96 -29.66 -11.14
N TYR A 251 -46.29 -29.55 -11.07
CA TYR A 251 -47.03 -28.91 -9.98
C TYR A 251 -48.15 -29.83 -9.49
N PRO A 252 -47.84 -30.88 -8.69
CA PRO A 252 -48.81 -31.90 -8.30
C PRO A 252 -50.10 -31.38 -7.64
N VAL A 253 -50.04 -30.21 -7.00
CA VAL A 253 -51.20 -29.56 -6.36
C VAL A 253 -52.34 -29.26 -7.33
N THR A 254 -52.01 -28.94 -8.59
CA THR A 254 -52.99 -28.69 -9.66
C THR A 254 -53.85 -29.93 -9.96
N LYS A 255 -53.32 -31.15 -9.75
CA LYS A 255 -54.09 -32.40 -9.85
C LYS A 255 -54.77 -32.78 -8.55
N LYS A 256 -54.03 -32.73 -7.44
CA LYS A 256 -54.49 -33.24 -6.13
C LYS A 256 -55.66 -32.43 -5.58
N LYS A 257 -55.61 -31.11 -5.74
CA LYS A 257 -56.59 -30.17 -5.19
C LYS A 257 -57.44 -29.50 -6.28
N ASN A 258 -57.20 -29.81 -7.56
CA ASN A 258 -57.82 -29.14 -8.70
C ASN A 258 -57.68 -27.60 -8.63
N LEU A 259 -56.50 -27.14 -8.19
CA LEU A 259 -56.23 -25.74 -7.84
C LEU A 259 -55.41 -25.05 -8.94
N PRO A 260 -55.93 -23.97 -9.56
CA PRO A 260 -55.14 -23.11 -10.45
C PRO A 260 -54.08 -22.33 -9.67
N VAL A 261 -52.85 -22.28 -10.18
CA VAL A 261 -51.73 -21.60 -9.51
C VAL A 261 -50.97 -20.68 -10.46
N TYR A 262 -50.45 -19.58 -9.94
CA TYR A 262 -49.38 -18.80 -10.55
C TYR A 262 -48.03 -19.27 -10.00
N VAL A 263 -47.08 -19.52 -10.91
CA VAL A 263 -45.71 -19.95 -10.56
C VAL A 263 -44.74 -18.88 -11.04
N LEU A 264 -43.88 -18.43 -10.14
CA LEU A 264 -42.82 -17.48 -10.48
C LEU A 264 -41.81 -18.15 -11.43
N THR A 265 -41.34 -17.45 -12.46
CA THR A 265 -40.42 -18.03 -13.44
C THR A 265 -39.14 -18.55 -12.77
N SER A 266 -38.65 -19.69 -13.26
CA SER A 266 -37.47 -20.36 -12.68
C SER A 266 -36.13 -19.72 -13.04
N ASP A 267 -36.11 -18.79 -14.00
CA ASP A 267 -34.92 -18.06 -14.48
C ASP A 267 -34.69 -16.72 -13.75
N ILE A 268 -35.51 -16.38 -12.76
CA ILE A 268 -35.42 -15.13 -12.03
C ILE A 268 -34.16 -15.04 -11.17
N VAL A 269 -33.43 -13.91 -11.24
CA VAL A 269 -32.20 -13.67 -10.46
C VAL A 269 -32.47 -12.87 -9.18
N ASN A 270 -31.57 -12.94 -8.18
CA ASN A 270 -31.73 -12.27 -6.87
C ASN A 270 -32.02 -10.77 -6.96
N ARG A 271 -31.41 -10.05 -7.92
CA ARG A 271 -31.70 -8.63 -8.14
C ARG A 271 -33.15 -8.39 -8.56
N GLU A 272 -33.69 -9.24 -9.44
CA GLU A 272 -35.09 -9.15 -9.86
C GLU A 272 -36.04 -9.55 -8.74
N LEU A 273 -35.65 -10.49 -7.88
CA LEU A 273 -36.41 -10.85 -6.67
C LEU A 273 -36.47 -9.71 -5.65
N LEU A 274 -35.35 -9.00 -5.41
CA LEU A 274 -35.33 -7.79 -4.58
C LEU A 274 -36.24 -6.72 -5.16
N GLN A 275 -36.22 -6.54 -6.48
CA GLN A 275 -37.08 -5.58 -7.17
C GLN A 275 -38.56 -5.94 -7.07
N LEU A 276 -38.93 -7.22 -7.29
CA LEU A 276 -40.30 -7.72 -7.13
C LEU A 276 -40.81 -7.55 -5.71
N GLU A 277 -40.00 -7.90 -4.72
CA GLU A 277 -40.34 -7.69 -3.32
C GLU A 277 -40.53 -6.20 -3.00
N GLY A 278 -39.66 -5.33 -3.51
CA GLY A 278 -39.81 -3.89 -3.37
C GLY A 278 -41.16 -3.42 -3.89
N TYR A 279 -41.59 -3.91 -5.05
CA TYR A 279 -42.92 -3.61 -5.60
C TYR A 279 -44.07 -4.21 -4.78
N ILE A 280 -43.93 -5.44 -4.28
CA ILE A 280 -44.93 -6.07 -3.42
C ILE A 280 -45.06 -5.28 -2.11
N LYS A 281 -43.96 -4.86 -1.48
CA LYS A 281 -43.97 -4.02 -0.27
C LYS A 281 -44.55 -2.63 -0.54
N GLU A 282 -44.21 -2.03 -1.69
CA GLU A 282 -44.68 -0.70 -2.10
C GLU A 282 -46.19 -0.68 -2.38
N PHE A 283 -46.72 -1.68 -3.10
CA PHE A 283 -48.10 -1.67 -3.59
C PHE A 283 -49.06 -2.62 -2.84
N CYS A 284 -48.54 -3.65 -2.19
CA CYS A 284 -49.31 -4.70 -1.53
C CYS A 284 -48.92 -4.79 -0.03
N PRO A 285 -49.06 -3.72 0.77
CA PRO A 285 -48.57 -3.69 2.15
C PRO A 285 -49.23 -4.72 3.08
N GLU A 286 -50.40 -5.24 2.71
CA GLU A 286 -51.12 -6.29 3.43
C GLU A 286 -50.58 -7.71 3.15
N TYR A 287 -49.77 -7.88 2.10
CA TYR A 287 -49.15 -9.16 1.78
C TYR A 287 -47.92 -9.35 2.67
N THR A 288 -48.04 -10.14 3.73
CA THR A 288 -47.00 -10.35 4.75
C THR A 288 -46.32 -11.73 4.61
N PHE A 289 -45.23 -11.96 5.35
CA PHE A 289 -44.59 -13.29 5.39
C PHE A 289 -45.54 -14.39 5.90
N GLU A 290 -46.54 -14.03 6.71
CA GLU A 290 -47.59 -14.98 7.12
C GLU A 290 -48.49 -15.37 5.94
N GLU A 291 -48.84 -14.42 5.07
CA GLU A 291 -49.61 -14.70 3.85
C GLU A 291 -48.78 -15.50 2.83
N LEU A 292 -47.50 -15.20 2.70
CA LEU A 292 -46.55 -15.99 1.89
C LEU A 292 -46.50 -17.45 2.35
N GLU A 293 -46.40 -17.68 3.66
CA GLU A 293 -46.35 -19.03 4.22
C GLU A 293 -47.69 -19.77 4.04
N LYS A 294 -48.82 -19.06 4.15
CA LYS A 294 -50.14 -19.60 3.81
C LYS A 294 -50.20 -20.04 2.35
N ASP A 295 -49.65 -19.24 1.43
CA ASP A 295 -49.62 -19.57 0.00
C ASP A 295 -48.74 -20.78 -0.28
N HIS A 296 -47.55 -20.86 0.31
CA HIS A 296 -46.65 -22.00 0.13
C HIS A 296 -47.24 -23.27 0.75
N THR A 297 -47.92 -23.16 1.89
CA THR A 297 -48.63 -24.28 2.53
C THR A 297 -49.83 -24.74 1.69
N GLU A 298 -50.66 -23.81 1.20
CA GLU A 298 -51.82 -24.11 0.35
C GLU A 298 -51.38 -24.84 -0.92
N THR A 299 -50.30 -24.35 -1.55
CA THR A 299 -49.77 -24.86 -2.80
C THR A 299 -48.86 -26.09 -2.63
N GLU A 300 -48.53 -26.51 -1.40
CA GLU A 300 -47.55 -27.58 -1.11
C GLU A 300 -46.16 -27.29 -1.71
N TYR A 301 -45.76 -26.00 -1.78
CA TYR A 301 -44.44 -25.61 -2.28
C TYR A 301 -43.33 -26.06 -1.32
N SER A 302 -42.28 -26.71 -1.84
CA SER A 302 -41.15 -27.25 -1.07
C SER A 302 -39.80 -26.98 -1.75
N GLY A 303 -39.63 -25.78 -2.29
CA GLY A 303 -38.35 -25.36 -2.87
C GLY A 303 -37.28 -25.14 -1.80
N ASN A 304 -36.07 -25.63 -2.04
CA ASN A 304 -34.90 -25.23 -1.25
C ASN A 304 -34.49 -23.82 -1.68
N SER A 305 -34.86 -22.78 -0.92
CA SER A 305 -34.22 -21.48 -1.08
C SER A 305 -32.81 -21.57 -0.49
N VAL A 306 -31.79 -21.44 -1.33
CA VAL A 306 -30.44 -21.15 -0.83
C VAL A 306 -30.52 -19.80 -0.13
N GLU A 307 -30.15 -19.75 1.15
CA GLU A 307 -30.14 -18.52 1.90
C GLU A 307 -29.19 -17.52 1.20
N PRO A 308 -29.60 -16.25 1.04
CA PRO A 308 -28.75 -15.25 0.40
C PRO A 308 -27.46 -15.03 1.21
N ALA A 309 -26.41 -14.57 0.52
CA ALA A 309 -25.16 -14.24 1.18
C ALA A 309 -25.38 -13.19 2.28
N LEU A 310 -24.88 -13.49 3.47
CA LEU A 310 -24.98 -12.65 4.66
C LEU A 310 -23.68 -12.73 5.44
N PHE A 311 -23.01 -11.59 5.60
CA PHE A 311 -21.75 -11.45 6.32
C PHE A 311 -21.96 -10.61 7.58
N LYS A 312 -21.52 -11.11 8.73
CA LYS A 312 -21.50 -10.37 9.99
C LYS A 312 -20.06 -10.14 10.41
N LEU A 313 -19.71 -8.90 10.68
CA LEU A 313 -18.37 -8.48 11.09
C LEU A 313 -18.43 -7.12 11.80
N ALA A 314 -17.33 -6.68 12.40
CA ALA A 314 -17.30 -5.45 13.17
C ALA A 314 -15.96 -4.72 13.07
N LEU A 315 -16.01 -3.39 13.13
CA LEU A 315 -14.84 -2.54 13.28
C LEU A 315 -14.82 -1.96 14.70
N GLU A 316 -13.66 -1.99 15.33
CA GLU A 316 -13.40 -1.42 16.65
C GLU A 316 -12.49 -0.20 16.52
N TYR A 317 -12.94 0.95 16.99
CA TYR A 317 -12.21 2.20 16.96
C TYR A 317 -11.82 2.60 18.38
N LYS A 318 -10.57 3.02 18.61
CA LYS A 318 -10.11 3.53 19.91
C LYS A 318 -9.31 4.80 19.72
N VAL A 319 -9.45 5.74 20.64
CA VAL A 319 -8.62 6.96 20.66
C VAL A 319 -7.20 6.59 21.09
N THR A 320 -6.20 7.22 20.48
CA THR A 320 -4.78 7.14 20.87
C THR A 320 -4.23 8.54 21.15
N ASP A 321 -2.98 8.63 21.59
CA ASP A 321 -2.29 9.90 21.84
C ASP A 321 -1.89 10.65 20.57
N THR A 322 -2.06 10.02 19.40
CA THR A 322 -1.68 10.56 18.08
C THR A 322 -2.82 10.54 17.06
N GLY A 323 -4.00 10.04 17.44
CA GLY A 323 -5.16 9.90 16.57
C GLY A 323 -6.10 8.77 17.03
N MET A 324 -6.20 7.71 16.24
CA MET A 324 -7.05 6.55 16.57
C MET A 324 -6.53 5.22 16.01
N THR A 325 -6.88 4.10 16.63
CA THR A 325 -6.74 2.77 16.03
C THR A 325 -8.06 2.27 15.45
N VAL A 326 -8.01 1.48 14.38
CA VAL A 326 -9.14 0.75 13.80
C VAL A 326 -8.79 -0.73 13.69
N SER A 327 -9.58 -1.62 14.29
CA SER A 327 -9.37 -3.07 14.24
C SER A 327 -10.57 -3.82 13.69
N LEU A 328 -10.33 -4.77 12.77
CA LEU A 328 -11.28 -5.79 12.33
C LEU A 328 -10.90 -7.15 12.97
N PRO A 329 -11.67 -7.67 13.94
CA PRO A 329 -11.44 -9.01 14.47
C PRO A 329 -11.82 -10.09 13.44
N ALA A 330 -10.83 -10.74 12.81
CA ALA A 330 -11.05 -11.71 11.74
C ALA A 330 -11.77 -12.97 12.25
N ASN A 331 -11.48 -13.40 13.49
CA ASN A 331 -12.24 -14.47 14.16
C ASN A 331 -13.72 -14.13 14.41
N GLY A 332 -14.14 -12.88 14.24
CA GLY A 332 -15.52 -12.41 14.40
C GLY A 332 -16.34 -12.48 13.11
N ILE A 333 -15.70 -12.73 11.96
CA ILE A 333 -16.39 -12.80 10.66
C ILE A 333 -17.26 -14.06 10.61
N ARG A 334 -18.55 -13.89 10.32
CA ARG A 334 -19.52 -15.00 10.19
C ARG A 334 -20.28 -14.88 8.87
N TYR A 335 -20.36 -15.99 8.15
CA TYR A 335 -21.18 -16.16 6.95
C TYR A 335 -21.41 -17.65 6.71
N ASP A 336 -22.27 -18.00 5.75
CA ASP A 336 -22.41 -19.40 5.32
C ASP A 336 -21.22 -19.82 4.45
N GLU A 337 -20.20 -20.38 5.12
CA GLU A 337 -18.98 -20.89 4.47
C GLU A 337 -19.25 -22.13 3.57
N THR A 338 -20.45 -22.71 3.62
CA THR A 338 -20.82 -23.86 2.77
C THR A 338 -21.21 -23.40 1.37
N ASN A 339 -21.95 -22.28 1.28
CA ASN A 339 -22.49 -21.78 0.02
C ASN A 339 -21.71 -20.58 -0.54
N TYR A 340 -20.87 -19.94 0.28
CA TYR A 340 -20.11 -18.75 -0.10
C TYR A 340 -18.65 -18.86 0.32
N THR A 341 -17.78 -18.23 -0.44
CA THR A 341 -16.36 -18.07 -0.12
C THR A 341 -16.03 -16.58 -0.06
N LEU A 342 -15.55 -16.10 1.09
CA LEU A 342 -15.03 -14.74 1.21
C LEU A 342 -13.71 -14.61 0.43
N GLU A 343 -13.64 -13.64 -0.48
CA GLU A 343 -12.48 -13.45 -1.36
C GLU A 343 -11.58 -12.31 -0.88
N GLU A 344 -12.16 -11.14 -0.64
CA GLU A 344 -11.42 -9.90 -0.36
C GLU A 344 -12.27 -9.05 0.59
N LEU A 345 -11.62 -8.44 1.58
CA LEU A 345 -12.19 -7.37 2.39
C LEU A 345 -11.40 -6.08 2.15
N GLN A 346 -12.10 -5.00 1.82
CA GLN A 346 -11.53 -3.66 1.85
C GLN A 346 -12.06 -2.96 3.08
N VAL A 347 -11.15 -2.56 3.97
CA VAL A 347 -11.46 -1.84 5.21
C VAL A 347 -11.10 -0.37 5.00
N LEU A 348 -12.07 0.51 5.23
CA LEU A 348 -11.96 1.96 5.06
C LEU A 348 -11.36 2.38 3.69
N PRO A 349 -11.95 1.96 2.56
CA PRO A 349 -11.37 2.17 1.23
C PRO A 349 -11.19 3.66 0.84
N TYR A 350 -11.81 4.59 1.58
CA TYR A 350 -11.74 6.02 1.35
C TYR A 350 -11.22 6.81 2.55
N LEU A 351 -10.46 6.15 3.44
CA LEU A 351 -9.86 6.77 4.61
C LEU A 351 -9.00 7.97 4.20
N GLY A 352 -9.37 9.16 4.71
CA GLY A 352 -8.64 10.40 4.47
C GLY A 352 -8.45 10.75 2.99
N ALA A 353 -9.36 10.29 2.12
CA ALA A 353 -9.24 10.47 0.68
C ALA A 353 -9.11 11.95 0.29
N GLY A 354 -8.11 12.26 -0.54
CA GLY A 354 -7.84 13.61 -1.02
C GLY A 354 -8.74 14.02 -2.19
N ASP A 355 -9.13 15.29 -2.24
CA ASP A 355 -10.01 15.85 -3.28
C ASP A 355 -9.19 16.47 -4.42
N ASN A 356 -9.55 16.19 -5.68
CA ASN A 356 -8.86 16.73 -6.85
C ASN A 356 -8.92 18.25 -7.03
N LYS A 357 -9.70 18.96 -6.21
CA LYS A 357 -9.64 20.43 -6.15
C LYS A 357 -8.37 20.95 -5.47
N TYR A 358 -7.69 20.10 -4.70
CA TYR A 358 -6.52 20.43 -3.90
C TYR A 358 -5.26 19.77 -4.47
N THR A 359 -4.10 20.26 -4.05
CA THR A 359 -2.81 19.61 -4.29
C THR A 359 -2.51 18.67 -3.12
N GLY A 360 -1.51 17.81 -3.28
CA GLY A 360 -1.19 16.79 -2.27
C GLY A 360 -0.64 15.55 -2.92
N TYR A 361 -0.53 14.47 -2.15
CA TYR A 361 -0.01 13.20 -2.64
C TYR A 361 -0.48 12.00 -1.80
N ASN A 362 -0.48 10.85 -2.48
CA ASN A 362 -0.54 9.53 -1.83
C ASN A 362 0.89 9.03 -1.61
N PHE A 363 1.20 8.55 -0.40
CA PHE A 363 2.46 7.91 -0.07
C PHE A 363 2.29 6.38 -0.01
N LEU A 364 3.16 5.66 -0.71
CA LEU A 364 3.27 4.20 -0.67
C LEU A 364 4.66 3.76 -0.21
N PRO A 365 4.79 2.64 0.54
CA PRO A 365 6.06 2.11 1.00
C PRO A 365 6.76 1.29 -0.10
N ASP A 366 6.70 1.74 -1.36
CA ASP A 366 7.31 1.07 -2.51
C ASP A 366 8.83 1.24 -2.50
N GLY A 367 9.55 0.17 -2.13
CA GLY A 367 11.00 0.21 -1.94
C GLY A 367 11.40 1.13 -0.80
N SER A 368 12.18 2.17 -1.11
CA SER A 368 12.51 3.22 -0.14
C SER A 368 11.31 4.08 0.24
N GLY A 369 10.28 4.13 -0.61
CA GLY A 369 9.13 5.03 -0.48
C GLY A 369 8.85 5.80 -1.77
N ALA A 370 7.58 5.96 -2.10
CA ALA A 370 7.12 6.61 -3.33
C ALA A 370 5.95 7.54 -3.05
N ILE A 371 5.94 8.70 -3.72
CA ILE A 371 4.80 9.61 -3.71
C ILE A 371 4.17 9.70 -5.09
N THR A 372 2.84 9.78 -5.12
CA THR A 372 2.08 10.13 -6.31
C THR A 372 1.27 11.37 -6.01
N ARG A 373 1.61 12.47 -6.66
CA ARG A 373 0.93 13.75 -6.53
C ARG A 373 -0.46 13.69 -7.18
N PHE A 374 -1.40 14.44 -6.62
CA PHE A 374 -2.78 14.48 -7.08
C PHE A 374 -2.90 14.90 -8.55
N GLU A 375 -2.07 15.84 -8.99
CA GLU A 375 -1.98 16.30 -10.38
C GLU A 375 -1.56 15.20 -11.37
N ASP A 376 -0.80 14.19 -10.94
CA ASP A 376 -0.28 13.15 -11.83
C ASP A 376 -1.33 12.10 -12.22
N TYR A 377 -2.42 12.02 -11.46
CA TYR A 377 -3.59 11.22 -11.76
C TYR A 377 -4.51 11.85 -12.82
N VAL A 378 -4.37 13.15 -13.11
CA VAL A 378 -5.33 13.87 -13.96
C VAL A 378 -5.38 13.24 -15.36
N GLY A 379 -6.58 12.81 -15.77
CA GLY A 379 -6.81 12.18 -17.08
C GLY A 379 -6.32 10.73 -17.17
N LYS A 380 -5.91 10.10 -16.06
CA LYS A 380 -5.37 8.74 -16.01
C LYS A 380 -6.11 7.89 -14.97
N SER A 381 -6.39 6.64 -15.32
CA SER A 381 -7.00 5.66 -14.41
C SER A 381 -5.99 4.53 -14.21
N VAL A 382 -5.20 4.60 -13.15
CA VAL A 382 -4.16 3.62 -12.86
C VAL A 382 -4.15 3.31 -11.37
N ASN A 383 -4.01 2.02 -11.07
CA ASN A 383 -3.85 1.51 -9.73
C ASN A 383 -2.38 1.10 -9.55
N LEU A 384 -1.73 1.63 -8.53
CA LEU A 384 -0.41 1.16 -8.08
C LEU A 384 -0.65 0.28 -6.87
N ALA A 385 -0.40 -1.02 -7.00
CA ALA A 385 -0.67 -1.98 -5.95
C ALA A 385 0.53 -2.90 -5.70
N GLY A 386 0.70 -3.31 -4.45
CA GLY A 386 1.70 -4.29 -4.05
C GLY A 386 1.33 -4.97 -2.74
N ASP A 387 1.75 -6.22 -2.62
CA ASP A 387 1.59 -7.00 -1.39
C ASP A 387 2.72 -6.66 -0.42
N LEU A 388 2.38 -6.58 0.87
CA LEU A 388 3.38 -6.42 1.90
C LEU A 388 4.29 -7.67 1.98
N TYR A 389 5.57 -7.42 2.22
CA TYR A 389 6.62 -8.44 2.34
C TYR A 389 6.86 -9.27 1.08
N GLY A 390 6.47 -8.74 -0.08
CA GLY A 390 6.84 -9.30 -1.39
C GLY A 390 6.04 -10.55 -1.77
N ILE A 391 6.54 -11.26 -2.78
CA ILE A 391 5.84 -12.39 -3.40
C ILE A 391 5.79 -13.59 -2.45
N ASP A 392 4.62 -14.23 -2.35
CA ASP A 392 4.47 -15.56 -1.76
C ASP A 392 4.57 -16.63 -2.86
N TYR A 393 5.67 -17.37 -2.87
CA TYR A 393 5.95 -18.38 -3.88
C TYR A 393 5.09 -19.65 -3.75
N SER A 394 4.33 -19.79 -2.67
CA SER A 394 3.48 -20.96 -2.41
C SER A 394 2.19 -20.98 -3.23
N TYR A 395 1.94 -19.93 -4.01
CA TYR A 395 0.85 -19.83 -4.98
C TYR A 395 1.32 -20.19 -6.39
N LEU A 396 0.44 -20.81 -7.18
CA LEU A 396 0.75 -21.31 -8.51
C LEU A 396 0.80 -20.22 -9.57
N MET A 397 -0.10 -19.26 -9.47
CA MET A 397 -0.08 -18.07 -10.30
C MET A 397 0.80 -17.01 -9.65
N ILE A 398 2.08 -17.02 -10.02
CA ILE A 398 2.98 -15.91 -9.72
C ILE A 398 2.84 -14.90 -10.86
N GLU A 399 1.93 -13.95 -10.69
CA GLU A 399 1.83 -12.79 -11.56
C GLU A 399 2.62 -11.63 -10.95
N GLY A 400 3.34 -10.87 -11.76
CA GLY A 400 4.10 -9.73 -11.25
C GLY A 400 4.87 -8.98 -12.32
N THR A 401 5.10 -7.70 -12.04
CA THR A 401 6.08 -6.88 -12.76
C THR A 401 7.27 -6.64 -11.86
N LYS A 402 8.45 -6.43 -12.44
CA LYS A 402 9.64 -6.09 -11.65
C LYS A 402 9.34 -4.79 -10.88
N SER A 403 9.26 -4.92 -9.56
CA SER A 403 8.92 -3.86 -8.61
C SER A 403 9.76 -4.02 -7.35
N GLN A 404 9.94 -2.93 -6.62
CA GLN A 404 10.51 -2.95 -5.29
C GLN A 404 9.49 -3.55 -4.31
N THR A 405 10.00 -4.15 -3.24
CA THR A 405 9.15 -4.77 -2.22
C THR A 405 8.62 -3.73 -1.26
N MET A 406 7.33 -3.82 -0.91
CA MET A 406 6.75 -3.05 0.20
C MET A 406 7.11 -3.69 1.53
N ARG A 407 8.15 -3.17 2.20
CA ARG A 407 8.72 -3.77 3.42
C ARG A 407 8.20 -3.17 4.72
N LEU A 408 7.74 -1.93 4.68
CA LEU A 408 7.23 -1.21 5.84
C LEU A 408 5.70 -1.16 5.74
N PRO A 409 4.94 -1.64 6.75
CA PRO A 409 3.49 -1.74 6.71
C PRO A 409 2.83 -0.37 6.97
N VAL A 410 3.15 0.63 6.16
CA VAL A 410 2.71 2.01 6.33
C VAL A 410 2.22 2.62 5.02
N PHE A 411 1.26 3.54 5.11
CA PHE A 411 0.82 4.36 3.98
C PHE A 411 0.21 5.67 4.49
N GLY A 412 0.02 6.65 3.61
CA GLY A 412 -0.57 7.92 4.05
C GLY A 412 -0.99 8.81 2.90
N ILE A 413 -1.78 9.84 3.23
CA ILE A 413 -2.22 10.87 2.29
C ILE A 413 -1.95 12.23 2.93
N VAL A 414 -1.45 13.16 2.13
CA VAL A 414 -1.35 14.59 2.47
C VAL A 414 -2.14 15.37 1.45
N GLU A 415 -2.95 16.32 1.93
CA GLU A 415 -3.73 17.26 1.15
C GLU A 415 -3.37 18.69 1.58
N ASN A 416 -3.06 19.53 0.59
CA ASN A 416 -2.71 20.93 0.78
C ASN A 416 -3.86 21.79 0.24
N THR A 417 -4.44 22.60 1.12
CA THR A 417 -5.58 23.45 0.81
C THR A 417 -5.16 24.91 0.76
N THR A 418 -5.59 25.63 -0.27
CA THR A 418 -5.31 27.06 -0.43
C THR A 418 -6.58 27.87 -0.25
N LYS A 419 -6.56 28.86 0.65
CA LYS A 419 -7.67 29.77 0.91
C LYS A 419 -7.26 31.21 0.62
N THR A 420 -7.92 31.85 -0.33
CA THR A 420 -7.71 33.27 -0.62
C THR A 420 -8.81 34.13 -0.01
N GLU A 421 -8.45 35.01 0.92
CA GLU A 421 -9.33 36.00 1.53
C GLU A 421 -8.98 37.40 1.06
N ARG A 422 -10.01 38.24 0.86
CA ARG A 422 -9.82 39.64 0.47
C ARG A 422 -9.90 40.53 1.70
N ILE A 423 -8.76 41.00 2.18
CA ILE A 423 -8.65 41.83 3.38
C ILE A 423 -8.60 43.31 2.99
N ALA A 424 -9.34 44.15 3.74
CA ALA A 424 -9.27 45.60 3.59
C ALA A 424 -8.05 46.14 4.33
N LYS A 425 -7.19 46.87 3.63
CA LYS A 425 -6.03 47.58 4.17
C LYS A 425 -6.31 49.07 4.14
N GLU A 426 -6.44 49.67 5.31
CA GLU A 426 -6.63 51.10 5.48
C GLU A 426 -5.27 51.79 5.57
N THR A 427 -5.03 52.75 4.68
CA THR A 427 -3.81 53.57 4.70
C THR A 427 -4.20 55.02 4.92
N GLU A 428 -3.60 55.65 5.94
CA GLU A 428 -3.73 57.08 6.19
C GLU A 428 -2.81 57.83 5.21
N LEU A 429 -3.42 58.60 4.31
CA LEU A 429 -2.72 59.38 3.31
C LEU A 429 -2.93 60.87 3.56
N GLU A 430 -1.94 61.67 3.18
CA GLU A 430 -1.98 63.13 3.29
C GLU A 430 -2.04 63.73 1.89
N ARG A 431 -2.95 64.68 1.67
CA ARG A 431 -2.97 65.51 0.46
C ARG A 431 -2.86 66.98 0.82
N VAL A 432 -2.09 67.72 0.03
CA VAL A 432 -1.96 69.17 0.17
C VAL A 432 -3.03 69.82 -0.72
N LEU A 433 -3.88 70.63 -0.11
CA LEU A 433 -4.93 71.40 -0.80
C LEU A 433 -4.32 72.65 -1.46
N GLU A 434 -5.04 73.25 -2.42
CA GLU A 434 -4.55 74.41 -3.20
C GLU A 434 -4.21 75.65 -2.34
N ASP A 435 -4.76 75.74 -1.12
CA ASP A 435 -4.47 76.79 -0.15
C ASP A 435 -3.26 76.50 0.76
N GLY A 436 -2.59 75.36 0.55
CA GLY A 436 -1.41 74.93 1.30
C GLY A 436 -1.72 74.16 2.60
N THR A 437 -2.99 73.86 2.91
CA THR A 437 -3.36 73.04 4.07
C THR A 437 -3.20 71.54 3.79
N VAL A 438 -2.77 70.77 4.79
CA VAL A 438 -2.62 69.30 4.69
C VAL A 438 -3.86 68.63 5.25
N GLU A 439 -4.58 67.90 4.39
CA GLU A 439 -5.75 67.11 4.76
C GLU A 439 -5.40 65.63 4.79
N LYS A 440 -5.73 64.96 5.91
CA LYS A 440 -5.56 63.52 6.06
C LYS A 440 -6.83 62.79 5.68
N TYR A 441 -6.72 61.71 4.91
CA TYR A 441 -7.84 60.85 4.57
C TYR A 441 -7.45 59.38 4.60
N ILE A 442 -8.42 58.52 4.89
CA ILE A 442 -8.23 57.07 4.89
C ILE A 442 -8.54 56.56 3.49
N SER A 443 -7.57 55.90 2.87
CA SER A 443 -7.77 55.14 1.64
C SER A 443 -7.87 53.65 1.98
N THR A 444 -8.98 53.02 1.62
CA THR A 444 -9.14 51.56 1.75
C THR A 444 -8.73 50.88 0.45
N SER A 445 -7.62 50.18 0.46
CA SER A 445 -7.26 49.22 -0.59
C SER A 445 -7.65 47.80 -0.17
N TYR A 446 -7.75 46.88 -1.13
CA TYR A 446 -7.99 45.47 -0.83
C TYR A 446 -6.77 44.65 -1.25
N GLU A 447 -6.31 43.79 -0.36
CA GLU A 447 -5.23 42.83 -0.59
C GLU A 447 -5.82 41.43 -0.53
N ASN A 448 -5.45 40.57 -1.46
CA ASN A 448 -5.78 39.15 -1.37
C ASN A 448 -4.69 38.50 -0.51
N VAL A 449 -5.07 37.92 0.62
CA VAL A 449 -4.21 37.09 1.44
C VAL A 449 -4.55 35.65 1.15
N THR A 450 -3.56 34.91 0.68
CA THR A 450 -3.67 33.48 0.46
C THR A 450 -3.00 32.76 1.62
N THR A 451 -3.73 31.84 2.26
CA THR A 451 -3.22 30.94 3.29
C THR A 451 -3.22 29.53 2.73
N GLU A 452 -2.11 28.83 2.85
CA GLU A 452 -2.01 27.41 2.57
C GLU A 452 -2.08 26.65 3.90
N THR A 453 -2.74 25.50 3.91
CA THR A 453 -2.83 24.65 5.09
C THR A 453 -2.76 23.20 4.66
N SER A 454 -1.85 22.48 5.28
CA SER A 454 -1.58 21.07 5.00
C SER A 454 -2.21 20.17 6.06
N LYS A 455 -2.80 19.06 5.64
CA LYS A 455 -3.30 18.04 6.56
C LYS A 455 -3.01 16.66 6.01
N GLY A 456 -2.85 15.69 6.88
CA GLY A 456 -2.67 14.31 6.45
C GLY A 456 -2.81 13.30 7.56
N PHE A 457 -2.50 12.05 7.22
CA PHE A 457 -2.39 10.97 8.19
C PHE A 457 -1.34 9.95 7.73
N LEU A 458 -0.76 9.26 8.71
CA LEU A 458 -0.03 8.01 8.52
C LEU A 458 -0.88 6.87 9.08
N ALA A 459 -1.12 5.83 8.28
CA ALA A 459 -1.63 4.55 8.75
C ALA A 459 -0.47 3.57 8.92
N ILE A 460 -0.39 2.94 10.10
CA ILE A 460 0.53 1.85 10.43
C ILE A 460 -0.30 0.58 10.60
N ILE A 461 -0.02 -0.47 9.83
CA ILE A 461 -0.71 -1.76 9.94
C ILE A 461 0.01 -2.59 11.01
N GLU A 462 -0.59 -2.69 12.21
CA GLU A 462 0.02 -3.34 13.37
C GLU A 462 -0.19 -4.86 13.40
N GLU A 463 -1.31 -5.33 12.88
CA GLU A 463 -1.69 -6.76 12.83
C GLU A 463 -2.35 -7.08 11.48
N GLY A 464 -2.11 -8.27 10.93
CA GLY A 464 -2.69 -8.71 9.65
C GLY A 464 -2.00 -8.15 8.40
N ASP A 465 -0.88 -7.46 8.58
CA ASP A 465 -0.02 -6.85 7.57
C ASP A 465 0.48 -7.86 6.52
N ALA A 466 0.85 -9.09 6.89
CA ALA A 466 1.35 -10.08 5.94
C ALA A 466 0.28 -10.64 4.98
N LEU A 467 -1.01 -10.38 5.25
CA LEU A 467 -2.14 -10.74 4.39
C LEU A 467 -2.79 -9.50 3.73
N THR A 468 -2.10 -8.36 3.78
CA THR A 468 -2.61 -7.09 3.28
C THR A 468 -1.86 -6.63 2.04
N SER A 469 -2.64 -6.23 1.03
CA SER A 469 -2.17 -5.54 -0.17
C SER A 469 -2.56 -4.07 -0.09
N ILE A 470 -1.65 -3.17 -0.50
CA ILE A 470 -1.89 -1.72 -0.49
C ILE A 470 -2.01 -1.24 -1.94
N MET A 471 -3.05 -0.46 -2.23
CA MET A 471 -3.33 0.05 -3.57
C MET A 471 -3.62 1.55 -3.54
N SER A 472 -2.81 2.33 -4.24
CA SER A 472 -3.10 3.74 -4.51
C SER A 472 -3.92 3.87 -5.80
N THR A 473 -5.01 4.65 -5.76
CA THR A 473 -6.00 4.75 -6.84
C THR A 473 -6.59 6.15 -6.96
N SER A 474 -7.14 6.45 -8.15
CA SER A 474 -7.97 7.63 -8.40
C SER A 474 -9.38 7.25 -8.82
N GLY A 475 -10.35 8.09 -8.48
CA GLY A 475 -11.71 7.95 -8.96
C GLY A 475 -11.90 8.21 -10.46
N GLY A 476 -10.87 8.69 -11.16
CA GLY A 476 -10.90 9.01 -12.58
C GLY A 476 -12.10 9.90 -12.95
N ASN A 477 -12.92 9.43 -13.89
CA ASN A 477 -14.16 10.12 -14.29
C ASN A 477 -15.39 9.72 -13.45
N THR A 478 -15.24 8.86 -12.44
CA THR A 478 -16.35 8.33 -11.63
C THR A 478 -16.53 9.10 -10.33
N HIS A 479 -15.44 9.58 -9.73
CA HIS A 479 -15.43 10.51 -8.60
C HIS A 479 -14.10 11.26 -8.53
N LYS A 480 -14.10 12.35 -7.78
CA LYS A 480 -12.97 13.29 -7.66
C LYS A 480 -11.90 12.94 -6.62
N TYR A 481 -11.97 11.77 -6.02
CA TYR A 481 -11.12 11.41 -4.87
C TYR A 481 -9.90 10.57 -5.26
N TYR A 482 -8.79 10.84 -4.59
CA TYR A 482 -7.57 10.02 -4.56
C TYR A 482 -7.55 9.25 -3.24
N SER A 483 -7.28 7.96 -3.31
CA SER A 483 -7.43 7.06 -2.15
C SER A 483 -6.36 6.00 -2.12
N ILE A 484 -6.07 5.51 -0.93
CA ILE A 484 -5.30 4.29 -0.71
C ILE A 484 -6.24 3.24 -0.15
N ILE A 485 -6.38 2.13 -0.87
CA ILE A 485 -7.23 1.00 -0.52
C ILE A 485 -6.34 -0.11 0.01
N THR A 486 -6.67 -0.63 1.19
CA THR A 486 -6.07 -1.86 1.72
C THR A 486 -7.00 -3.03 1.45
N LYS A 487 -6.45 -4.09 0.86
CA LYS A 487 -7.17 -5.34 0.59
C LYS A 487 -6.65 -6.41 1.51
N PHE A 488 -7.54 -7.07 2.23
CA PHE A 488 -7.24 -8.09 3.21
C PHE A 488 -7.90 -9.41 2.83
N GLU A 489 -7.10 -10.46 2.74
CA GLU A 489 -7.55 -11.80 2.40
C GLU A 489 -7.39 -12.75 3.61
N PRO A 490 -8.41 -12.88 4.47
CA PRO A 490 -8.29 -13.66 5.71
C PRO A 490 -8.19 -15.17 5.46
N ARG A 491 -8.44 -15.65 4.24
CA ARG A 491 -8.39 -17.06 3.88
C ARG A 491 -7.70 -17.21 2.52
N PRO A 492 -6.46 -17.71 2.50
CA PRO A 492 -5.73 -18.03 1.27
C PRO A 492 -6.52 -18.91 0.31
N LYS A 493 -6.45 -18.59 -0.99
CA LYS A 493 -7.03 -19.38 -2.08
C LYS A 493 -6.17 -19.26 -3.34
N ASP A 494 -6.22 -20.28 -4.20
CA ASP A 494 -5.45 -20.31 -5.44
C ASP A 494 -6.29 -20.91 -6.58
N GLN A 495 -5.92 -20.63 -7.84
CA GLN A 495 -6.59 -21.12 -9.04
C GLN A 495 -5.64 -21.84 -9.99
N TYR A 496 -6.04 -22.99 -10.53
CA TYR A 496 -5.24 -23.70 -11.53
C TYR A 496 -6.06 -24.35 -12.65
N SER A 497 -5.43 -24.51 -13.81
CA SER A 497 -6.03 -25.09 -15.02
C SER A 497 -5.91 -26.62 -15.03
N LEU A 498 -7.03 -27.31 -15.26
CA LEU A 498 -7.07 -28.77 -15.42
C LEU A 498 -6.50 -29.29 -16.75
N ALA A 499 -6.16 -28.39 -17.69
CA ALA A 499 -5.77 -28.74 -19.05
C ALA A 499 -4.48 -29.57 -19.16
N GLY A 500 -3.64 -29.57 -18.12
CA GLY A 500 -2.41 -30.39 -18.05
C GLY A 500 -2.62 -31.82 -17.52
N SER A 501 -3.76 -32.10 -16.91
CA SER A 501 -4.02 -33.36 -16.17
C SER A 501 -5.03 -34.29 -16.83
N ILE A 502 -5.90 -33.77 -17.71
CA ILE A 502 -6.96 -34.56 -18.36
C ILE A 502 -7.15 -33.99 -19.77
N SER A 503 -7.23 -34.87 -20.78
CA SER A 503 -7.54 -34.49 -22.17
C SER A 503 -8.98 -33.97 -22.27
N VAL A 504 -9.19 -32.71 -21.88
CA VAL A 504 -10.45 -31.97 -22.07
C VAL A 504 -10.17 -30.68 -22.82
N GLY A 505 -10.96 -30.42 -23.86
CA GLY A 505 -10.74 -29.35 -24.85
C GLY A 505 -11.02 -27.92 -24.38
N SER A 506 -11.12 -27.66 -23.07
CA SER A 506 -11.34 -26.32 -22.51
C SER A 506 -10.70 -26.20 -21.13
N SER A 507 -9.93 -25.12 -20.91
CA SER A 507 -9.28 -24.77 -19.66
C SER A 507 -10.31 -24.34 -18.60
N SER A 508 -10.94 -25.27 -17.91
CA SER A 508 -11.68 -24.95 -16.68
C SER A 508 -10.68 -24.74 -15.54
N MET A 509 -10.65 -23.52 -15.00
CA MET A 509 -9.91 -23.19 -13.79
C MET A 509 -10.67 -23.72 -12.57
N ILE A 510 -9.97 -24.38 -11.64
CA ILE A 510 -10.53 -24.73 -10.33
C ILE A 510 -9.92 -23.80 -9.29
N THR A 511 -10.76 -23.25 -8.41
CA THR A 511 -10.32 -22.53 -7.21
C THR A 511 -10.23 -23.51 -6.05
N VAL A 512 -9.11 -23.53 -5.35
CA VAL A 512 -8.93 -24.28 -4.09
C VAL A 512 -8.65 -23.29 -2.97
N VAL A 513 -9.23 -23.55 -1.81
CA VAL A 513 -9.20 -22.65 -0.66
C VAL A 513 -8.53 -23.39 0.50
N SER A 514 -7.63 -22.72 1.22
CA SER A 514 -6.97 -23.31 2.38
C SER A 514 -7.96 -23.57 3.52
N GLU A 515 -7.79 -24.69 4.22
CA GLU A 515 -8.59 -25.02 5.41
C GLU A 515 -8.28 -24.07 6.58
N ARG A 516 -7.05 -23.52 6.64
CA ARG A 516 -6.63 -22.58 7.68
C ARG A 516 -6.92 -21.15 7.29
N LYS A 517 -7.83 -20.53 8.05
CA LYS A 517 -8.11 -19.09 8.00
C LYS A 517 -7.32 -18.34 9.07
N TYR A 518 -7.03 -17.08 8.80
CA TYR A 518 -6.54 -16.15 9.79
C TYR A 518 -7.63 -15.82 10.82
N VAL A 519 -7.25 -15.82 12.09
CA VAL A 519 -8.16 -15.61 13.24
C VAL A 519 -7.73 -14.45 14.15
N GLY A 520 -6.65 -13.75 13.81
CA GLY A 520 -6.20 -12.57 14.54
C GLY A 520 -7.04 -11.33 14.21
N LYS A 521 -6.39 -10.16 14.19
CA LYS A 521 -7.01 -8.89 13.84
C LYS A 521 -6.29 -8.27 12.66
N LEU A 522 -7.02 -7.51 11.86
CA LEU A 522 -6.42 -6.48 11.01
C LEU A 522 -6.51 -5.16 11.79
N THR A 523 -5.38 -4.61 12.22
CA THR A 523 -5.33 -3.37 13.04
C THR A 523 -4.55 -2.28 12.33
N PHE A 524 -5.15 -1.11 12.16
CA PHE A 524 -4.50 0.12 11.72
C PHE A 524 -4.35 1.07 12.89
N ASN A 525 -3.15 1.60 13.13
CA ASN A 525 -2.93 2.77 13.96
C ASN A 525 -2.84 4.01 13.04
N LEU A 526 -3.78 4.93 13.20
CA LEU A 526 -3.93 6.13 12.37
C LEU A 526 -3.41 7.34 13.14
N VAL A 527 -2.22 7.79 12.74
CA VAL A 527 -1.54 8.97 13.26
C VAL A 527 -1.96 10.18 12.44
N MET A 528 -2.51 11.20 13.09
CA MET A 528 -2.84 12.47 12.44
C MET A 528 -1.59 13.31 12.23
N LEU A 529 -1.47 13.92 11.05
CA LEU A 529 -0.40 14.84 10.68
C LEU A 529 -0.97 16.24 10.51
N ASN A 530 -0.31 17.22 11.11
CA ASN A 530 -0.79 18.60 11.20
C ASN A 530 0.09 19.57 10.40
N ASP A 531 -0.50 20.67 9.96
CA ASP A 531 0.23 21.80 9.40
C ASP A 531 1.22 22.39 10.41
N ALA A 532 2.45 22.66 9.97
CA ALA A 532 3.52 23.13 10.85
C ALA A 532 3.28 24.56 11.37
N GLU A 533 2.84 25.48 10.51
CA GLU A 533 2.57 26.87 10.89
C GLU A 533 1.38 26.93 11.85
N LEU A 534 0.33 26.16 11.57
CA LEU A 534 -0.83 26.07 12.47
C LEU A 534 -0.45 25.44 13.82
N ALA A 535 0.39 24.42 13.82
CA ALA A 535 0.86 23.81 15.06
C ALA A 535 1.64 24.82 15.92
N GLU A 536 2.52 25.60 15.31
CA GLU A 536 3.23 26.69 15.99
C GLU A 536 2.26 27.76 16.53
N GLU A 537 1.29 28.20 15.71
CA GLU A 537 0.25 29.17 16.13
C GLU A 537 -0.53 28.69 17.36
N LYS A 538 -0.82 27.38 17.43
CA LYS A 538 -1.54 26.76 18.55
C LYS A 538 -0.64 26.36 19.71
N GLY A 539 0.67 26.54 19.61
CA GLY A 539 1.64 26.14 20.64
C GLY A 539 1.71 24.62 20.83
N LEU A 540 1.54 23.85 19.76
CA LEU A 540 1.68 22.40 19.78
C LEU A 540 3.16 22.01 19.73
N GLU A 541 3.67 21.47 20.84
CA GLU A 541 5.06 20.98 20.92
C GLU A 541 5.22 19.56 20.37
N ASN A 542 4.18 18.71 20.51
CA ASN A 542 4.20 17.30 20.10
C ASN A 542 3.24 17.07 18.94
N TYR A 543 3.73 17.21 17.71
CA TYR A 543 2.99 16.90 16.50
C TYR A 543 3.91 16.34 15.42
N TYR A 544 3.31 15.71 14.42
CA TYR A 544 3.99 15.33 13.20
C TYR A 544 3.49 16.22 12.08
N GLU A 545 4.41 16.79 11.33
CA GLU A 545 4.09 17.60 10.17
C GLU A 545 3.32 16.79 9.12
N ALA A 546 2.38 17.43 8.42
CA ALA A 546 1.70 16.91 7.24
C ALA A 546 2.65 16.78 6.03
N SER A 547 3.67 15.93 6.16
CA SER A 547 4.70 15.65 5.16
C SER A 547 5.11 14.15 5.20
N TRP A 548 5.77 13.63 4.16
CA TRP A 548 6.33 12.26 4.18
C TRP A 548 7.47 12.14 5.19
N VAL A 549 8.13 13.26 5.50
CA VAL A 549 9.10 13.38 6.59
C VAL A 549 8.40 13.22 7.94
N GLY A 550 7.26 13.89 8.15
CA GLY A 550 6.43 13.73 9.34
C GLY A 550 5.91 12.29 9.50
N MET A 551 5.50 11.64 8.40
CA MET A 551 5.17 10.21 8.39
C MET A 551 6.36 9.34 8.83
N ALA A 552 7.56 9.59 8.29
CA ALA A 552 8.74 8.81 8.65
C ALA A 552 9.13 9.01 10.12
N LYS A 553 9.05 10.25 10.63
CA LYS A 553 9.27 10.58 12.05
C LYS A 553 8.29 9.83 12.95
N ALA A 554 7.00 9.87 12.63
CA ALA A 554 5.95 9.16 13.38
C ALA A 554 6.19 7.65 13.40
N TYR A 555 6.53 7.05 12.25
CA TYR A 555 6.78 5.61 12.20
C TYR A 555 8.06 5.20 12.94
N ARG A 556 9.14 5.99 12.81
CA ARG A 556 10.40 5.75 13.52
C ARG A 556 10.21 5.81 15.04
N GLU A 557 9.51 6.83 15.53
CA GLU A 557 9.19 6.97 16.95
C GLU A 557 8.26 5.84 17.43
N TYR A 558 7.30 5.43 16.61
CA TYR A 558 6.48 4.25 16.90
C TYR A 558 7.34 2.99 17.08
N LEU A 559 8.30 2.74 16.19
CA LEU A 559 9.20 1.59 16.29
C LEU A 559 10.15 1.68 17.50
N GLU A 560 10.67 2.87 17.81
CA GLU A 560 11.50 3.13 19.00
C GLU A 560 10.71 2.88 20.29
N ASN A 561 9.49 3.43 20.40
CA ASN A 561 8.62 3.25 21.56
C ASN A 561 8.20 1.79 21.77
N LYS A 562 8.11 0.99 20.69
CA LYS A 562 7.89 -0.46 20.76
C LYS A 562 9.15 -1.27 21.10
N GLY A 563 10.31 -0.62 21.21
CA GLY A 563 11.61 -1.28 21.44
C GLY A 563 12.09 -2.11 20.24
N ILE A 564 11.57 -1.83 19.04
CA ILE A 564 12.00 -2.49 17.80
C ILE A 564 13.28 -1.85 17.29
N LEU A 565 13.39 -0.52 17.37
CA LEU A 565 14.60 0.21 17.02
C LEU A 565 15.28 0.73 18.28
N THR A 566 16.61 0.66 18.32
CA THR A 566 17.44 1.23 19.38
C THR A 566 18.45 2.19 18.77
N ARG A 567 18.57 3.39 19.33
CA ARG A 567 19.41 4.44 18.76
C ARG A 567 20.89 4.10 18.85
N LEU A 568 21.61 4.29 17.75
CA LEU A 568 23.06 4.19 17.71
C LEU A 568 23.68 5.35 18.49
N THR A 569 24.73 5.04 19.24
CA THR A 569 25.48 5.99 20.06
C THR A 569 26.95 6.01 19.64
N ALA A 570 27.69 7.00 20.11
CA ALA A 570 29.14 7.07 19.88
C ALA A 570 29.90 5.84 20.42
N GLU A 571 29.31 5.08 21.35
CA GLU A 571 29.89 3.85 21.90
C GLU A 571 29.59 2.62 21.04
N THR A 572 28.51 2.65 20.26
CA THR A 572 28.07 1.52 19.42
C THR A 572 28.54 1.63 17.97
N VAL A 573 29.11 2.77 17.56
CA VAL A 573 29.64 2.98 16.21
C VAL A 573 31.16 3.12 16.22
N LYS A 574 31.81 2.73 15.11
CA LYS A 574 33.22 3.05 14.88
C LYS A 574 33.36 4.44 14.25
N LYS A 575 34.59 4.97 14.21
CA LYS A 575 34.90 6.28 13.63
C LYS A 575 34.41 6.40 12.18
N ASP A 576 34.65 5.38 11.36
CA ASP A 576 34.29 5.34 9.96
C ASP A 576 33.08 4.41 9.74
N ILE A 577 32.26 4.70 8.74
CA ILE A 577 31.09 3.86 8.39
C ILE A 577 31.52 2.44 8.00
N PRO A 578 30.67 1.41 8.21
CA PRO A 578 31.03 0.06 7.79
C PRO A 578 31.10 -0.07 6.27
N LEU A 579 32.15 -0.72 5.77
CA LEU A 579 32.26 -1.25 4.41
C LEU A 579 31.78 -2.71 4.42
N TYR A 580 30.78 -3.04 3.62
CA TYR A 580 30.32 -4.42 3.47
C TYR A 580 30.89 -5.05 2.20
N ILE A 581 31.45 -6.25 2.36
CA ILE A 581 31.94 -7.06 1.24
C ILE A 581 31.33 -8.44 1.35
N GLU A 582 30.55 -8.85 0.36
CA GLU A 582 30.15 -10.24 0.19
C GLU A 582 31.16 -10.96 -0.69
N THR A 583 31.63 -12.10 -0.23
CA THR A 583 32.54 -12.98 -0.96
C THR A 583 31.88 -14.33 -1.19
N PHE A 584 32.22 -14.97 -2.30
CA PHE A 584 31.75 -16.32 -2.61
C PHE A 584 32.81 -17.36 -2.26
N GLY A 585 32.38 -18.45 -1.64
CA GLY A 585 33.26 -19.52 -1.19
C GLY A 585 33.65 -20.45 -2.32
N VAL A 586 32.81 -21.45 -2.62
CA VAL A 586 33.16 -22.55 -3.53
C VAL A 586 32.27 -22.62 -4.76
N ILE A 587 32.89 -22.92 -5.90
CA ILE A 587 32.21 -23.30 -7.14
C ILE A 587 32.73 -24.66 -7.66
N PRO A 588 31.84 -25.61 -8.01
CA PRO A 588 32.21 -26.84 -8.69
C PRO A 588 32.62 -26.56 -10.14
N THR A 589 33.70 -27.20 -10.58
CA THR A 589 34.16 -27.21 -11.97
C THR A 589 34.56 -28.63 -12.39
N THR A 590 34.70 -28.87 -13.69
CA THR A 590 35.12 -30.18 -14.21
C THR A 590 36.58 -30.14 -14.61
N GLU A 591 37.41 -30.91 -13.91
CA GLU A 591 38.82 -31.12 -14.25
C GLU A 591 39.08 -32.50 -14.85
N LYS A 592 40.19 -32.64 -15.59
CA LYS A 592 40.63 -33.93 -16.15
C LYS A 592 41.65 -34.58 -15.24
N ILE A 593 41.21 -35.57 -14.45
CA ILE A 593 42.09 -36.42 -13.64
C ILE A 593 42.27 -37.75 -14.37
N LEU A 594 43.52 -38.09 -14.75
CA LEU A 594 43.83 -39.31 -15.52
C LEU A 594 42.99 -39.47 -16.81
N SER A 595 42.70 -38.36 -17.50
CA SER A 595 41.81 -38.28 -18.68
C SER A 595 40.32 -38.54 -18.42
N MET A 596 39.89 -38.72 -17.17
CA MET A 596 38.48 -38.78 -16.80
C MET A 596 38.03 -37.39 -16.32
N PRO A 597 36.86 -36.89 -16.78
CA PRO A 597 36.26 -35.69 -16.21
C PRO A 597 35.81 -36.00 -14.78
N VAL A 598 36.28 -35.20 -13.82
CA VAL A 598 35.92 -35.29 -12.40
C VAL A 598 35.46 -33.90 -11.96
N GLU A 599 34.32 -33.85 -11.26
CA GLU A 599 33.85 -32.62 -10.62
C GLU A 599 34.72 -32.34 -9.40
N VAL A 600 35.33 -31.17 -9.36
CA VAL A 600 36.17 -30.69 -8.27
C VAL A 600 35.67 -29.33 -7.82
N ASP A 601 35.69 -29.13 -6.51
CA ASP A 601 35.32 -27.88 -5.88
C ASP A 601 36.52 -26.94 -5.82
N VAL A 602 36.36 -25.74 -6.35
CA VAL A 602 37.41 -24.71 -6.40
C VAL A 602 36.94 -23.47 -5.64
N ALA A 603 37.83 -22.88 -4.85
CA ALA A 603 37.53 -21.66 -4.12
C ALA A 603 37.54 -20.44 -5.06
N LEU A 604 36.48 -19.62 -4.99
CA LEU A 604 36.48 -18.26 -5.53
C LEU A 604 37.21 -17.31 -4.57
N THR A 605 37.01 -17.51 -3.26
CA THR A 605 37.73 -16.77 -2.21
C THR A 605 37.91 -17.69 -1.01
N SER A 606 39.16 -18.00 -0.65
CA SER A 606 39.49 -18.80 0.53
C SER A 606 39.47 -17.97 1.83
N PHE A 607 39.54 -18.63 2.98
CA PHE A 607 39.69 -17.94 4.26
C PHE A 607 41.01 -17.15 4.38
N GLU A 608 42.07 -17.59 3.71
CA GLU A 608 43.34 -16.86 3.63
C GLU A 608 43.21 -15.58 2.78
N ASP A 609 42.47 -15.68 1.67
CA ASP A 609 42.26 -14.54 0.78
C ASP A 609 41.49 -13.42 1.50
N ILE A 610 40.53 -13.75 2.37
CA ILE A 610 39.82 -12.75 3.20
C ILE A 610 40.80 -11.98 4.10
N LYS A 611 41.76 -12.66 4.73
CA LYS A 611 42.80 -12.01 5.55
C LYS A 611 43.65 -11.07 4.70
N THR A 612 44.01 -11.52 3.50
CA THR A 612 44.79 -10.73 2.52
C THR A 612 44.01 -9.49 2.06
N MET A 613 42.75 -9.66 1.67
CA MET A 613 41.87 -8.55 1.28
C MET A 613 41.72 -7.53 2.41
N TYR A 614 41.53 -7.99 3.65
CA TYR A 614 41.48 -7.11 4.81
C TYR A 614 42.78 -6.32 4.99
N ASP A 615 43.94 -6.99 4.98
CA ASP A 615 45.23 -6.32 5.20
C ASP A 615 45.52 -5.27 4.13
N GLU A 616 45.18 -5.54 2.86
CA GLU A 616 45.34 -4.59 1.78
C GLU A 616 44.45 -3.35 1.92
N LEU A 617 43.18 -3.52 2.30
CA LEU A 617 42.26 -2.39 2.51
C LEU A 617 42.62 -1.61 3.79
N ALA A 618 43.03 -2.32 4.85
CA ALA A 618 43.48 -1.71 6.09
C ALA A 618 44.76 -0.90 5.90
N ALA A 619 45.66 -1.32 5.00
CA ALA A 619 46.85 -0.55 4.63
C ALA A 619 46.50 0.80 3.97
N GLU A 620 45.35 0.89 3.33
CA GLU A 620 44.79 2.12 2.73
C GLU A 620 43.90 2.91 3.72
N GLY A 621 43.84 2.49 4.99
CA GLY A 621 43.12 3.17 6.07
C GLY A 621 41.68 2.68 6.28
N ILE A 622 41.21 1.69 5.54
CA ILE A 622 39.84 1.15 5.65
C ILE A 622 39.85 -0.03 6.62
N THR A 623 39.41 0.18 7.86
CA THR A 623 39.48 -0.83 8.93
C THR A 623 38.13 -1.31 9.44
N ASN A 624 37.05 -0.56 9.20
CA ASN A 624 35.70 -0.98 9.56
C ASN A 624 35.06 -1.82 8.43
N ILE A 625 35.51 -3.06 8.29
CA ILE A 625 35.06 -3.96 7.22
C ILE A 625 34.23 -5.10 7.82
N ASN A 626 33.10 -5.42 7.16
CA ASN A 626 32.25 -6.56 7.46
C ASN A 626 32.19 -7.48 6.24
N PHE A 627 32.70 -8.70 6.38
CA PHE A 627 32.65 -9.71 5.32
C PHE A 627 31.44 -10.63 5.48
N LYS A 628 30.57 -10.69 4.47
CA LYS A 628 29.52 -11.71 4.36
C LYS A 628 30.03 -12.89 3.55
N LEU A 629 30.02 -14.10 4.12
CA LEU A 629 30.63 -15.28 3.51
C LEU A 629 29.54 -16.21 2.93
N THR A 630 29.30 -16.12 1.63
CA THR A 630 28.26 -16.90 0.94
C THR A 630 28.84 -18.16 0.29
N GLY A 631 28.26 -19.32 0.58
CA GLY A 631 28.68 -20.59 -0.06
C GLY A 631 30.02 -21.16 0.43
N TYR A 632 30.36 -20.93 1.71
CA TYR A 632 31.57 -21.46 2.36
C TYR A 632 31.34 -22.76 3.13
N ALA A 633 30.09 -23.03 3.50
CA ALA A 633 29.71 -24.19 4.29
C ALA A 633 28.46 -24.85 3.72
N ASN A 634 28.32 -26.14 4.01
CA ASN A 634 27.14 -26.93 3.67
C ASN A 634 26.81 -26.85 2.18
N GLY A 635 27.85 -27.01 1.36
CA GLY A 635 27.78 -27.04 -0.10
C GLY A 635 28.42 -25.84 -0.79
N THR A 636 27.99 -25.56 -2.01
CA THR A 636 28.64 -24.63 -2.93
C THR A 636 27.68 -23.53 -3.40
N MET A 637 28.18 -22.57 -4.18
CA MET A 637 27.34 -21.54 -4.81
C MET A 637 26.21 -22.08 -5.71
N TYR A 638 26.25 -23.35 -6.14
CA TYR A 638 25.12 -24.00 -6.84
C TYR A 638 24.28 -24.91 -5.95
N GLY A 639 24.84 -25.40 -4.85
CA GLY A 639 24.29 -26.49 -4.08
C GLY A 639 24.29 -26.16 -2.60
N ARG A 640 23.29 -25.40 -2.13
CA ARG A 640 23.06 -25.12 -0.72
C ARG A 640 22.29 -26.28 -0.11
N HIS A 641 22.91 -26.97 0.84
CA HIS A 641 22.28 -27.99 1.67
C HIS A 641 21.67 -27.35 2.92
N MET A 642 20.67 -28.01 3.50
CA MET A 642 20.09 -27.57 4.77
C MET A 642 21.19 -27.52 5.85
N PRO A 643 21.35 -26.42 6.59
CA PRO A 643 22.33 -26.31 7.66
C PRO A 643 21.85 -27.09 8.90
N GLY A 644 21.95 -28.42 8.85
CA GLY A 644 21.71 -29.29 10.01
C GLY A 644 23.00 -29.84 10.62
N LYS A 645 24.07 -29.95 9.83
CA LYS A 645 25.38 -30.39 10.28
C LYS A 645 26.44 -29.52 9.64
N LEU A 646 26.97 -28.56 10.40
CA LEU A 646 27.94 -27.60 9.90
C LEU A 646 29.15 -28.32 9.28
N LYS A 647 29.46 -28.00 8.02
CA LYS A 647 30.62 -28.51 7.31
C LYS A 647 31.21 -27.40 6.45
N TRP A 648 32.37 -26.87 6.85
CA TRP A 648 33.14 -25.96 6.02
C TRP A 648 33.75 -26.69 4.83
N GLU A 649 33.69 -26.09 3.66
CA GLU A 649 34.23 -26.72 2.46
C GLU A 649 35.76 -26.74 2.49
N LYS A 650 36.33 -27.86 2.05
CA LYS A 650 37.78 -28.06 2.12
C LYS A 650 38.54 -27.10 1.20
N ALA A 651 37.96 -26.75 0.06
CA ALA A 651 38.57 -25.87 -0.93
C ALA A 651 38.86 -24.45 -0.39
N VAL A 652 38.03 -23.95 0.54
CA VAL A 652 38.23 -22.63 1.17
C VAL A 652 39.12 -22.66 2.42
N GLY A 653 39.53 -23.85 2.88
CA GLY A 653 40.40 -24.03 4.05
C GLY A 653 39.80 -24.94 5.15
N GLY A 654 38.53 -25.35 5.03
CA GLY A 654 37.86 -26.24 5.98
C GLY A 654 37.77 -25.68 7.41
N ASN A 655 37.54 -26.58 8.37
CA ASN A 655 37.29 -26.20 9.77
C ASN A 655 38.45 -25.44 10.41
N ASP A 656 39.69 -25.84 10.15
CA ASP A 656 40.88 -25.22 10.73
C ASP A 656 41.08 -23.82 10.15
N GLY A 657 40.93 -23.66 8.83
CA GLY A 657 41.04 -22.34 8.17
C GLY A 657 39.98 -21.36 8.65
N PHE A 658 38.76 -21.83 8.91
CA PHE A 658 37.72 -20.97 9.49
C PHE A 658 38.05 -20.56 10.93
N ALA A 659 38.54 -21.48 11.77
CA ALA A 659 38.96 -21.16 13.13
C ALA A 659 40.10 -20.11 13.16
N GLU A 660 41.07 -20.24 12.23
CA GLU A 660 42.14 -19.25 12.06
C GLU A 660 41.60 -17.88 11.65
N LEU A 661 40.65 -17.84 10.71
CA LEU A 661 40.02 -16.61 10.28
C LEU A 661 39.23 -15.93 11.43
N VAL A 662 38.50 -16.70 12.23
CA VAL A 662 37.79 -16.17 13.42
C VAL A 662 38.78 -15.62 14.46
N ALA A 663 39.91 -16.29 14.69
CA ALA A 663 40.94 -15.76 15.58
C ALA A 663 41.56 -14.47 15.02
N TYR A 664 41.80 -14.43 13.71
CA TYR A 664 42.37 -13.27 13.02
C TYR A 664 41.42 -12.06 13.05
N SER A 665 40.13 -12.27 12.82
CA SER A 665 39.13 -11.21 12.84
C SER A 665 38.98 -10.58 14.22
N LYS A 666 39.06 -11.39 15.29
CA LYS A 666 39.09 -10.90 16.66
C LYS A 666 40.37 -10.11 16.99
N GLU A 667 41.53 -10.54 16.48
CA GLU A 667 42.80 -9.82 16.65
C GLU A 667 42.75 -8.44 15.96
N LYS A 668 42.26 -8.40 14.72
CA LYS A 668 42.27 -7.20 13.88
C LYS A 668 41.06 -6.30 14.05
N GLY A 669 39.95 -6.82 14.57
CA GLY A 669 38.71 -6.09 14.84
C GLY A 669 37.79 -5.87 13.65
N PHE A 670 37.77 -6.79 12.67
CA PHE A 670 36.83 -6.75 11.53
C PHE A 670 35.72 -7.80 11.66
N GLY A 671 34.56 -7.55 11.04
CA GLY A 671 33.39 -8.41 11.14
C GLY A 671 33.39 -9.53 10.11
N ILE A 672 32.91 -10.70 10.51
CA ILE A 672 32.70 -11.85 9.62
C ILE A 672 31.32 -12.42 9.87
N TYR A 673 30.55 -12.59 8.81
CA TYR A 673 29.16 -13.04 8.83
C TYR A 673 29.01 -14.21 7.87
N PRO A 674 29.27 -15.44 8.35
CA PRO A 674 28.98 -16.61 7.54
C PRO A 674 27.48 -16.73 7.26
N ASP A 675 27.14 -16.90 5.99
CA ASP A 675 25.77 -16.90 5.50
C ASP A 675 25.16 -18.30 5.52
N PHE A 676 24.01 -18.43 6.17
CA PHE A 676 23.23 -19.67 6.23
C PHE A 676 21.78 -19.44 5.81
N SER A 677 21.32 -20.22 4.83
CA SER A 677 19.92 -20.24 4.40
C SER A 677 19.16 -21.34 5.13
N PHE A 678 18.15 -20.94 5.90
CA PHE A 678 17.14 -21.85 6.48
C PHE A 678 15.83 -21.82 5.69
N THR A 679 15.61 -20.80 4.85
CA THR A 679 14.37 -20.57 4.09
C THR A 679 14.28 -21.41 2.82
N SER A 680 15.42 -21.84 2.26
CA SER A 680 15.49 -22.57 1.01
C SER A 680 16.72 -23.47 0.90
N VAL A 681 16.60 -24.53 0.09
CA VAL A 681 17.67 -25.49 -0.24
C VAL A 681 17.74 -25.77 -1.74
N THR A 682 18.93 -25.91 -2.32
CA THR A 682 19.07 -26.21 -3.77
C THR A 682 19.56 -27.63 -4.06
N ARG A 683 20.04 -28.37 -3.05
CA ARG A 683 20.39 -29.80 -3.14
C ARG A 683 19.87 -30.57 -1.93
N ASP A 684 19.28 -31.74 -2.20
CA ASP A 684 18.91 -32.77 -1.22
C ASP A 684 19.80 -33.99 -1.49
N GLU A 685 20.67 -34.32 -0.54
CA GLU A 685 21.55 -35.50 -0.60
C GLU A 685 21.04 -36.61 0.32
N MET A 686 21.25 -37.87 -0.09
CA MET A 686 20.94 -39.00 0.78
C MET A 686 21.67 -38.86 2.13
N PHE A 687 20.89 -38.87 3.22
CA PHE A 687 21.36 -38.76 4.61
C PHE A 687 21.84 -37.37 5.07
N ASP A 688 21.48 -36.28 4.38
CA ASP A 688 21.72 -34.91 4.85
C ASP A 688 20.74 -34.44 5.96
N GLY A 689 19.69 -35.22 6.20
CA GLY A 689 18.67 -34.96 7.22
C GLY A 689 17.49 -34.13 6.73
N PHE A 690 17.55 -33.58 5.51
CA PHE A 690 16.42 -32.94 4.85
C PHE A 690 15.48 -34.01 4.27
N ASN A 691 14.19 -33.78 4.37
CA ASN A 691 13.19 -34.71 3.88
C ASN A 691 12.08 -33.89 3.24
N LEU A 692 11.97 -33.93 1.91
CA LEU A 692 11.01 -33.13 1.16
C LEU A 692 9.59 -33.25 1.71
N LYS A 693 9.14 -34.47 2.02
CA LYS A 693 7.77 -34.69 2.51
C LYS A 693 7.51 -34.03 3.86
N LYS A 694 8.52 -33.92 4.73
CA LYS A 694 8.38 -33.39 6.09
C LYS A 694 8.76 -31.92 6.22
N HIS A 695 9.69 -31.44 5.39
CA HIS A 695 10.38 -30.18 5.62
C HIS A 695 10.24 -29.19 4.46
N ALA A 696 9.78 -29.60 3.28
CA ALA A 696 9.54 -28.66 2.18
C ALA A 696 8.15 -28.04 2.31
N ALA A 697 8.07 -26.74 2.07
CA ALA A 697 6.78 -26.06 1.97
C ALA A 697 6.00 -26.53 0.74
N LYS A 698 4.67 -26.47 0.82
CA LYS A 698 3.78 -26.95 -0.23
C LYS A 698 2.80 -25.90 -0.72
N THR A 699 2.41 -26.02 -1.99
CA THR A 699 1.32 -25.28 -2.62
C THR A 699 -0.03 -25.84 -2.16
N ILE A 700 -1.12 -25.09 -2.40
CA ILE A 700 -2.49 -25.51 -2.03
C ILE A 700 -2.88 -26.86 -2.66
N ASP A 701 -2.27 -27.25 -3.78
CA ASP A 701 -2.48 -28.53 -4.45
C ASP A 701 -1.40 -29.60 -4.12
N ASP A 702 -0.72 -29.47 -2.98
CA ASP A 702 0.24 -30.43 -2.40
C ASP A 702 1.50 -30.66 -3.26
N ARG A 703 1.95 -29.65 -4.04
CA ARG A 703 3.24 -29.67 -4.73
C ARG A 703 4.31 -28.95 -3.92
N TYR A 704 5.56 -29.42 -3.99
CA TYR A 704 6.69 -28.72 -3.37
C TYR A 704 6.88 -27.34 -4.00
N VAL A 705 7.09 -26.34 -3.14
CA VAL A 705 7.28 -24.96 -3.55
C VAL A 705 8.73 -24.72 -3.93
N TYR A 706 8.93 -24.04 -5.05
CA TYR A 706 10.25 -23.58 -5.50
C TYR A 706 10.27 -22.06 -5.51
N LYS A 707 11.38 -21.48 -5.06
CA LYS A 707 11.64 -20.05 -5.26
C LYS A 707 11.84 -19.80 -6.75
N VAL A 708 11.02 -18.93 -7.34
CA VAL A 708 11.10 -18.61 -8.76
C VAL A 708 11.77 -17.26 -8.95
N VAL A 709 12.78 -17.22 -9.81
CA VAL A 709 13.46 -15.99 -10.24
C VAL A 709 13.28 -15.83 -11.74
N PHE A 710 12.87 -14.64 -12.18
CA PHE A 710 12.71 -14.37 -13.60
C PHE A 710 13.98 -13.80 -14.21
N ASN A 711 14.39 -14.33 -15.36
CA ASN A 711 15.47 -13.73 -16.14
C ASN A 711 14.96 -12.41 -16.75
N GLY A 712 15.59 -11.29 -16.39
CA GLY A 712 15.17 -9.95 -16.83
C GLY A 712 15.20 -9.73 -18.35
N THR A 713 15.97 -10.53 -19.10
CA THR A 713 16.10 -10.42 -20.56
C THR A 713 15.14 -11.34 -21.30
N THR A 714 15.05 -12.60 -20.90
CA THR A 714 14.22 -13.61 -21.59
C THR A 714 12.82 -13.71 -21.00
N THR A 715 12.56 -13.11 -19.84
CA THR A 715 11.32 -13.24 -19.04
C THR A 715 10.97 -14.68 -18.67
N THR A 716 11.92 -15.60 -18.78
CA THR A 716 11.72 -17.01 -18.44
C THR A 716 11.97 -17.26 -16.95
N PRO A 717 11.15 -18.08 -16.28
CA PRO A 717 11.40 -18.47 -14.90
C PRO A 717 12.59 -19.42 -14.78
N THR A 718 13.39 -19.22 -13.74
CA THR A 718 14.45 -20.10 -13.24
C THR A 718 14.17 -20.43 -11.78
N TYR A 719 14.53 -21.63 -11.32
CA TYR A 719 14.24 -22.09 -9.96
C TYR A 719 15.48 -21.95 -9.06
N ASP A 720 15.33 -21.23 -7.95
CA ASP A 720 16.36 -20.88 -6.98
C ASP A 720 16.19 -21.64 -5.65
N GLY A 721 15.92 -22.95 -5.77
CA GLY A 721 15.78 -23.86 -4.64
C GLY A 721 14.35 -24.14 -4.21
N ILE A 722 14.21 -25.20 -3.42
CA ILE A 722 12.98 -25.64 -2.77
C ILE A 722 12.83 -24.84 -1.48
N LEU A 723 11.63 -24.32 -1.22
CA LEU A 723 11.35 -23.61 0.02
C LEU A 723 11.19 -24.60 1.19
N VAL A 724 11.75 -24.21 2.33
CA VAL A 724 11.68 -24.98 3.57
C VAL A 724 10.47 -24.48 4.36
N SER A 725 9.67 -25.41 4.89
CA SER A 725 8.55 -25.11 5.78
C SER A 725 9.07 -24.35 7.00
N PRO A 726 8.43 -23.23 7.39
CA PRO A 726 8.87 -22.43 8.54
C PRO A 726 8.86 -23.21 9.86
N SER A 727 8.04 -24.27 9.95
CA SER A 727 8.01 -25.18 11.10
C SER A 727 9.33 -25.94 11.31
N ALA A 728 10.13 -26.13 10.25
CA ALA A 728 11.37 -26.91 10.29
C ALA A 728 12.60 -26.07 10.70
N TYR A 729 12.52 -24.74 10.70
CA TYR A 729 13.70 -23.88 10.91
C TYR A 729 14.39 -24.15 12.24
N GLY A 730 13.59 -24.26 13.32
CA GLY A 730 14.09 -24.53 14.66
C GLY A 730 14.83 -25.88 14.77
N GLU A 731 14.29 -26.94 14.15
CA GLU A 731 14.89 -28.28 14.22
C GLU A 731 16.30 -28.31 13.62
N PHE A 732 16.48 -27.67 12.46
CA PHE A 732 17.79 -27.64 11.80
C PHE A 732 18.76 -26.73 12.53
N TYR A 733 18.29 -25.59 13.01
CA TYR A 733 19.11 -24.66 13.77
C TYR A 733 19.63 -25.25 15.08
N ASP A 734 18.82 -26.03 15.80
CA ASP A 734 19.26 -26.74 17.01
C ASP A 734 20.46 -27.65 16.76
N LYS A 735 20.50 -28.32 15.60
CA LYS A 735 21.61 -29.20 15.23
C LYS A 735 22.81 -28.41 14.73
N PHE A 736 22.56 -27.30 14.05
CA PHE A 736 23.58 -26.40 13.52
C PHE A 736 24.35 -25.68 14.63
N THR A 737 23.63 -25.03 15.56
CA THR A 737 24.23 -24.11 16.55
C THR A 737 25.24 -24.83 17.45
N VAL A 738 25.03 -26.12 17.73
CA VAL A 738 25.97 -26.96 18.50
C VAL A 738 27.39 -26.93 17.95
N ASN A 739 27.57 -26.98 16.63
CA ASN A 739 28.90 -26.98 16.01
C ASN A 739 29.39 -25.56 15.72
N TYR A 740 28.48 -24.63 15.44
CA TYR A 740 28.86 -23.25 15.12
C TYR A 740 29.37 -22.51 16.36
N ALA A 741 28.75 -22.74 17.53
CA ALA A 741 29.14 -22.16 18.80
C ALA A 741 30.58 -22.55 19.24
N GLU A 742 31.12 -23.67 18.76
CA GLU A 742 32.49 -24.10 19.08
C GLU A 742 33.57 -23.12 18.59
N TYR A 743 33.28 -22.35 17.54
CA TYR A 743 34.18 -21.32 17.03
C TYR A 743 34.17 -20.03 17.87
N GLY A 744 33.18 -19.88 18.76
CA GLY A 744 32.98 -18.70 19.59
C GLY A 744 32.81 -17.41 18.77
N LEU A 745 32.24 -17.49 17.57
CA LEU A 745 31.93 -16.34 16.74
C LEU A 745 30.52 -15.86 17.10
N ASP A 746 30.40 -14.59 17.49
CA ASP A 746 29.13 -14.01 17.98
C ASP A 746 28.27 -13.40 16.86
N SER A 747 28.65 -13.63 15.61
CA SER A 747 28.00 -13.08 14.41
C SER A 747 27.54 -14.15 13.44
N ILE A 748 26.43 -13.87 12.73
CA ILE A 748 25.83 -14.77 11.74
C ILE A 748 25.10 -13.96 10.66
N ALA A 749 25.12 -14.44 9.41
CA ALA A 749 24.22 -13.95 8.36
C ALA A 749 23.09 -14.97 8.12
N LEU A 750 21.85 -14.47 8.04
CA LEU A 750 20.63 -15.28 7.85
C LEU A 750 20.04 -15.14 6.45
N SER A 751 20.90 -14.97 5.44
CA SER A 751 20.52 -14.97 4.02
C SER A 751 19.26 -14.14 3.74
N THR A 752 18.29 -14.71 3.03
CA THR A 752 17.04 -14.05 2.62
C THR A 752 15.93 -14.06 3.68
N MET A 753 16.22 -14.37 4.95
CA MET A 753 15.21 -14.42 6.03
C MET A 753 14.51 -13.06 6.24
N GLY A 754 15.23 -11.96 6.01
CA GLY A 754 14.68 -10.60 6.05
C GLY A 754 13.86 -10.21 4.83
N THR A 755 13.81 -11.05 3.79
CA THR A 755 13.09 -10.76 2.54
C THR A 755 11.93 -11.69 2.29
N ASP A 756 12.10 -12.99 2.52
CA ASP A 756 11.19 -14.03 2.05
C ASP A 756 10.16 -14.38 3.15
N LEU A 757 8.88 -14.18 2.87
CA LEU A 757 7.78 -14.60 3.73
C LEU A 757 6.78 -15.41 2.93
N ASN A 758 6.83 -16.75 3.05
CA ASN A 758 6.03 -17.66 2.24
C ASN A 758 5.05 -18.46 3.10
N SER A 759 3.86 -18.73 2.56
CA SER A 759 2.91 -19.66 3.18
C SER A 759 3.41 -21.10 3.05
N ASP A 760 2.80 -22.03 3.78
CA ASP A 760 2.97 -23.46 3.58
C ASP A 760 1.59 -24.12 3.63
N PHE A 761 1.13 -24.68 2.53
CA PHE A 761 -0.21 -25.25 2.44
C PHE A 761 -0.21 -26.77 2.56
N ASP A 762 0.75 -27.34 3.30
CA ASP A 762 0.75 -28.76 3.66
C ASP A 762 -0.62 -29.17 4.23
N THR A 763 -1.16 -30.30 3.76
CA THR A 763 -2.49 -30.77 4.14
C THR A 763 -2.60 -31.19 5.61
N ASP A 764 -1.49 -31.62 6.22
CA ASP A 764 -1.48 -32.05 7.62
C ASP A 764 -1.45 -30.83 8.57
N GLU A 765 -0.70 -29.78 8.21
CA GLU A 765 -0.59 -28.55 8.98
C GLU A 765 -0.31 -27.33 8.09
N PRO A 766 -1.36 -26.69 7.54
CA PRO A 766 -1.16 -25.50 6.73
C PRO A 766 -0.80 -24.29 7.61
N PHE A 767 -0.08 -23.33 7.04
CA PHE A 767 0.36 -22.06 7.60
C PHE A 767 0.14 -20.95 6.56
N ASN A 768 -0.65 -19.93 6.89
CA ASN A 768 -0.72 -18.72 6.06
C ASN A 768 0.47 -17.78 6.38
N ARG A 769 0.66 -16.70 5.61
CA ARG A 769 1.78 -15.77 5.82
C ARG A 769 1.87 -15.16 7.22
N GLU A 770 0.74 -14.93 7.90
CA GLU A 770 0.77 -14.45 9.29
C GLU A 770 1.26 -15.52 10.27
N ASP A 771 0.89 -16.79 10.05
CA ASP A 771 1.43 -17.91 10.82
C ASP A 771 2.94 -18.07 10.57
N THR A 772 3.38 -17.97 9.30
CA THR A 772 4.80 -17.99 8.94
C THR A 772 5.54 -16.85 9.62
N LYS A 773 4.99 -15.63 9.60
CA LYS A 773 5.60 -14.46 10.26
C LYS A 773 5.85 -14.74 11.74
N LEU A 774 4.88 -15.34 12.43
CA LEU A 774 5.03 -15.75 13.83
C LEU A 774 6.18 -16.77 14.00
N LEU A 775 6.22 -17.83 13.19
CA LEU A 775 7.28 -18.84 13.26
C LEU A 775 8.68 -18.26 12.97
N VAL A 776 8.78 -17.34 12.00
CA VAL A 776 10.03 -16.63 11.70
C VAL A 776 10.45 -15.75 12.87
N THR A 777 9.52 -15.00 13.49
CA THR A 777 9.87 -14.18 14.66
C THR A 777 10.34 -15.03 15.84
N GLN A 778 9.72 -16.17 16.10
CA GLN A 778 10.16 -17.12 17.15
C GLN A 778 11.55 -17.69 16.84
N PHE A 779 11.81 -18.01 15.57
CA PHE A 779 13.14 -18.42 15.12
C PHE A 779 14.17 -17.31 15.37
N LEU A 780 13.87 -16.07 14.98
CA LEU A 780 14.78 -14.94 15.15
C LEU A 780 14.99 -14.58 16.63
N ASP A 781 13.97 -14.65 17.49
CA ASP A 781 14.11 -14.49 18.94
C ASP A 781 15.14 -15.48 19.51
N LYS A 782 15.11 -16.74 19.02
CA LYS A 782 16.08 -17.76 19.42
C LYS A 782 17.49 -17.40 18.94
N VAL A 783 17.66 -17.04 17.66
CA VAL A 783 18.98 -16.65 17.13
C VAL A 783 19.56 -15.45 17.87
N ASN A 784 18.74 -14.43 18.11
CA ASN A 784 19.11 -13.21 18.81
C ASN A 784 19.47 -13.44 20.29
N SER A 785 19.04 -14.55 20.88
CA SER A 785 19.46 -14.93 22.24
C SER A 785 20.86 -15.56 22.31
N GLU A 786 21.37 -16.06 21.17
CA GLU A 786 22.64 -16.78 21.07
C GLU A 786 23.75 -15.96 20.38
N TYR A 787 23.38 -15.04 19.48
CA TYR A 787 24.30 -14.21 18.70
C TYR A 787 24.01 -12.73 18.92
N SER A 788 25.08 -11.93 19.05
CA SER A 788 24.96 -10.50 19.36
C SER A 788 25.09 -9.58 18.13
N SER A 789 25.38 -10.13 16.95
CA SER A 789 25.41 -9.37 15.71
C SER A 789 24.86 -10.19 14.55
N ILE A 790 23.67 -9.82 14.07
CA ILE A 790 22.99 -10.54 13.00
C ILE A 790 22.93 -9.67 11.75
N LEU A 791 23.38 -10.24 10.64
CA LEU A 791 23.25 -9.65 9.31
C LEU A 791 22.07 -10.28 8.57
N GLY A 792 21.17 -9.44 8.08
CA GLY A 792 20.03 -9.82 7.25
C GLY A 792 20.02 -9.08 5.91
N GLU A 793 19.12 -9.51 5.03
CA GLU A 793 18.86 -8.84 3.75
C GLU A 793 17.47 -8.20 3.70
N GLY A 794 17.37 -7.06 3.01
CA GLY A 794 16.14 -6.30 2.79
C GLY A 794 15.61 -5.61 4.04
N GLY A 795 15.11 -6.37 5.01
CA GLY A 795 14.55 -5.85 6.26
C GLY A 795 13.05 -5.61 6.19
N ASN A 796 12.27 -6.69 6.02
CA ASN A 796 10.84 -6.67 6.32
C ASN A 796 10.60 -6.19 7.76
N ALA A 797 9.58 -5.37 8.01
CA ALA A 797 9.40 -4.68 9.29
C ALA A 797 9.46 -5.61 10.52
N TYR A 798 8.89 -6.82 10.43
CA TYR A 798 8.89 -7.80 11.52
C TYR A 798 10.27 -8.37 11.87
N THR A 799 11.30 -8.15 11.03
CA THR A 799 12.67 -8.60 11.29
C THR A 799 13.59 -7.51 11.84
N LEU A 800 13.18 -6.24 11.80
CA LEU A 800 14.05 -5.10 12.14
C LEU A 800 14.61 -5.17 13.57
N LYS A 801 13.83 -5.71 14.52
CA LYS A 801 14.24 -5.91 15.92
C LYS A 801 15.51 -6.75 16.08
N TYR A 802 15.78 -7.63 15.11
CA TYR A 802 16.78 -8.69 15.24
C TYR A 802 18.06 -8.43 14.45
N PHE A 803 18.06 -7.46 13.54
CA PHE A 803 19.17 -7.26 12.61
C PHE A 803 19.94 -5.99 12.94
N ASP A 804 21.24 -6.15 13.22
CA ASP A 804 22.19 -5.05 13.43
C ASP A 804 22.71 -4.49 12.10
N HIS A 805 22.75 -5.37 11.09
CA HIS A 805 23.24 -5.09 9.76
C HIS A 805 22.22 -5.51 8.70
N LEU A 806 21.83 -4.59 7.81
CA LEU A 806 20.95 -4.87 6.69
C LEU A 806 21.64 -4.61 5.36
N LEU A 807 21.70 -5.62 4.48
CA LEU A 807 22.14 -5.45 3.10
C LEU A 807 20.95 -5.49 2.15
N ASN A 808 21.14 -5.05 0.89
CA ASN A 808 20.08 -5.08 -0.12
C ASN A 808 18.80 -4.32 0.31
N VAL A 809 18.96 -3.25 1.08
CA VAL A 809 17.85 -2.33 1.39
C VAL A 809 17.56 -1.50 0.15
N SER A 810 16.30 -1.46 -0.29
CA SER A 810 15.91 -0.62 -1.43
C SER A 810 16.07 0.86 -1.06
N LEU A 811 16.98 1.57 -1.73
CA LEU A 811 17.19 3.02 -1.57
C LEU A 811 16.40 3.86 -2.60
N ASP A 812 15.62 3.20 -3.44
CA ASP A 812 14.79 3.80 -4.49
C ASP A 812 13.42 3.11 -4.54
N SER A 813 12.50 3.66 -5.33
CA SER A 813 11.19 3.10 -5.61
C SER A 813 11.19 2.24 -6.89
N SER A 814 10.04 1.66 -7.24
CA SER A 814 9.83 1.00 -8.53
C SER A 814 9.85 1.97 -9.72
N ARG A 815 9.78 3.28 -9.48
CA ARG A 815 9.68 4.35 -10.49
C ARG A 815 8.61 4.08 -11.55
N TYR A 816 7.42 3.69 -11.09
CA TYR A 816 6.27 3.58 -11.99
C TYR A 816 6.05 4.90 -12.71
N ALA A 817 5.56 4.85 -13.96
CA ALA A 817 5.42 6.03 -14.81
C ALA A 817 4.52 7.15 -14.25
N LEU A 818 3.75 6.86 -13.20
CA LEU A 818 2.87 7.80 -12.49
C LEU A 818 3.32 8.11 -11.07
N THR A 819 4.39 7.47 -10.60
CA THR A 819 5.04 7.88 -9.37
C THR A 819 5.77 9.18 -9.65
N SER A 820 5.46 10.23 -8.89
CA SER A 820 6.06 11.55 -9.08
C SER A 820 7.52 11.56 -8.68
N ALA A 821 7.83 10.90 -7.56
CA ALA A 821 9.19 10.81 -7.05
C ALA A 821 9.36 9.64 -6.07
N ALA A 822 10.60 9.16 -5.97
CA ALA A 822 11.04 8.32 -4.87
C ALA A 822 11.50 9.20 -3.71
N VAL A 823 11.18 8.81 -2.47
CA VAL A 823 11.58 9.52 -1.25
C VAL A 823 12.43 8.58 -0.36
N PRO A 824 13.40 9.09 0.42
CA PRO A 824 14.28 8.27 1.26
C PRO A 824 13.57 7.83 2.56
N PHE A 825 12.33 7.37 2.49
CA PHE A 825 11.52 7.07 3.69
C PHE A 825 12.16 5.97 4.54
N VAL A 826 12.70 4.91 3.94
CA VAL A 826 13.46 3.89 4.70
C VAL A 826 14.70 4.50 5.36
N GLY A 827 15.43 5.39 4.69
CA GLY A 827 16.57 6.11 5.27
C GLY A 827 16.18 7.00 6.44
N LEU A 828 15.09 7.76 6.29
CA LEU A 828 14.49 8.57 7.35
C LEU A 828 14.10 7.73 8.58
N VAL A 829 13.66 6.49 8.38
CA VAL A 829 13.28 5.59 9.48
C VAL A 829 14.49 4.91 10.13
N LEU A 830 15.46 4.42 9.34
CA LEU A 830 16.53 3.54 9.84
C LEU A 830 17.85 4.23 10.16
N HIS A 831 18.17 5.37 9.54
CA HIS A 831 19.45 6.04 9.78
C HIS A 831 19.55 6.55 11.22
N GLY A 832 20.67 6.24 11.88
CA GLY A 832 20.85 6.47 13.32
C GLY A 832 20.37 5.32 14.22
N TYR A 833 19.83 4.23 13.66
CA TYR A 833 19.32 3.07 14.43
C TYR A 833 19.90 1.74 13.97
N ILE A 834 19.95 1.46 12.67
CA ILE A 834 20.50 0.21 12.11
C ILE A 834 21.59 0.57 11.11
N ASN A 835 22.68 -0.19 11.06
CA ASN A 835 23.64 -0.04 9.97
C ASN A 835 23.11 -0.77 8.74
N PHE A 836 22.90 -0.06 7.63
CA PHE A 836 22.37 -0.67 6.43
C PHE A 836 23.10 -0.21 5.17
N ALA A 837 23.02 -1.02 4.13
CA ALA A 837 23.53 -0.71 2.81
C ALA A 837 22.51 -1.08 1.73
N GLY A 838 22.60 -0.37 0.62
CA GLY A 838 21.79 -0.64 -0.57
C GLY A 838 22.16 -1.94 -1.28
N THR A 839 21.86 -1.97 -2.56
CA THR A 839 22.35 -2.98 -3.50
C THR A 839 23.88 -2.90 -3.67
N PRO A 840 24.55 -3.99 -4.09
CA PRO A 840 25.99 -3.97 -4.25
C PRO A 840 26.37 -3.05 -5.40
N ILE A 841 27.18 -2.03 -5.10
CA ILE A 841 27.41 -0.90 -6.01
C ILE A 841 28.10 -1.31 -7.30
N ASN A 842 28.94 -2.34 -7.27
CA ASN A 842 29.60 -2.87 -8.46
C ASN A 842 28.64 -3.64 -9.40
N MET A 843 27.39 -3.87 -8.98
CA MET A 843 26.31 -4.44 -9.79
C MET A 843 25.32 -3.38 -10.27
N GLU A 844 25.50 -2.11 -9.89
CA GLU A 844 24.62 -1.02 -10.30
C GLU A 844 24.91 -0.56 -11.74
N GLY A 845 23.85 -0.11 -12.42
CA GLY A 845 23.97 0.44 -13.76
C GLY A 845 24.61 1.83 -13.79
N ASP A 846 24.46 2.59 -12.71
CA ASP A 846 24.98 3.94 -12.50
C ASP A 846 25.49 4.08 -11.06
N ILE A 847 26.82 4.03 -10.93
CA ILE A 847 27.53 4.03 -9.64
C ILE A 847 27.40 5.39 -8.94
N ASP A 848 27.48 6.48 -9.68
CA ASP A 848 27.37 7.82 -9.10
C ASP A 848 25.94 8.05 -8.58
N TYR A 849 24.92 7.63 -9.33
CA TYR A 849 23.53 7.66 -8.86
C TYR A 849 23.34 6.85 -7.56
N ALA A 850 23.87 5.63 -7.51
CA ALA A 850 23.77 4.77 -6.32
C ALA A 850 24.49 5.37 -5.11
N LEU A 851 25.65 5.98 -5.32
CA LEU A 851 26.39 6.69 -4.26
C LEU A 851 25.60 7.89 -3.72
N LEU A 852 24.99 8.68 -4.61
CA LEU A 852 24.12 9.79 -4.20
C LEU A 852 22.92 9.29 -3.39
N LYS A 853 22.31 8.16 -3.78
CA LYS A 853 21.22 7.54 -2.99
C LYS A 853 21.68 7.05 -1.62
N ALA A 854 22.92 6.58 -1.49
CA ALA A 854 23.52 6.26 -0.21
C ALA A 854 23.67 7.50 0.68
N ILE A 855 24.06 8.64 0.11
CA ILE A 855 24.12 9.94 0.83
C ILE A 855 22.72 10.46 1.17
N GLU A 856 21.74 10.31 0.29
CA GLU A 856 20.37 10.74 0.56
C GLU A 856 19.70 9.92 1.68
N SER A 857 20.01 8.63 1.76
CA SER A 857 19.39 7.71 2.73
C SER A 857 20.23 7.50 4.00
N GLY A 858 21.50 7.89 3.99
CA GLY A 858 22.44 7.66 5.09
C GLY A 858 22.91 6.22 5.18
N SER A 859 22.95 5.51 4.05
CA SER A 859 23.37 4.12 4.01
C SER A 859 24.88 3.99 3.82
N SER A 860 25.44 2.89 4.31
CA SER A 860 26.77 2.42 3.94
C SER A 860 26.83 1.89 2.50
N ILE A 861 28.04 1.55 2.06
CA ILE A 861 28.31 0.94 0.76
C ILE A 861 28.57 -0.56 0.88
N TYR A 862 28.16 -1.30 -0.14
CA TYR A 862 28.23 -2.76 -0.21
C TYR A 862 28.78 -3.19 -1.57
N PHE A 863 29.64 -4.20 -1.58
CA PHE A 863 30.23 -4.78 -2.78
C PHE A 863 30.14 -6.32 -2.75
N ILE A 864 30.03 -6.94 -3.91
CA ILE A 864 30.30 -8.38 -4.08
C ILE A 864 31.67 -8.55 -4.72
N LEU A 865 32.63 -9.14 -4.02
CA LEU A 865 34.02 -9.26 -4.48
C LEU A 865 34.54 -10.68 -4.26
N ASN A 866 35.33 -11.17 -5.22
CA ASN A 866 35.94 -12.48 -5.22
C ASN A 866 37.41 -12.36 -5.62
N TYR A 867 38.27 -13.15 -4.96
CA TYR A 867 39.71 -13.04 -5.11
C TYR A 867 40.24 -13.75 -6.36
N ASP A 868 39.83 -15.00 -6.57
CA ASP A 868 40.32 -15.88 -7.63
C ASP A 868 39.17 -16.55 -8.42
N ASN A 869 39.53 -17.22 -9.52
CA ASN A 869 38.66 -18.10 -10.32
C ASN A 869 37.34 -17.47 -10.82
N THR A 870 37.24 -16.13 -10.85
CA THR A 870 36.03 -15.39 -11.24
C THR A 870 35.59 -15.64 -12.68
N GLU A 871 36.48 -16.12 -13.55
CA GLU A 871 36.15 -16.54 -14.91
C GLU A 871 35.15 -17.70 -14.93
N LEU A 872 35.15 -18.57 -13.91
CA LEU A 872 34.22 -19.69 -13.80
C LEU A 872 32.76 -19.23 -13.64
N LEU A 873 32.53 -18.03 -13.10
CA LEU A 873 31.19 -17.45 -12.95
C LEU A 873 30.55 -17.18 -14.32
N LYS A 874 31.36 -16.84 -15.34
CA LYS A 874 30.88 -16.53 -16.70
C LYS A 874 30.36 -17.77 -17.43
N GLU A 875 30.89 -18.94 -17.10
CA GLU A 875 30.46 -20.21 -17.67
C GLU A 875 29.16 -20.73 -17.04
N SER A 876 28.73 -20.12 -15.93
CA SER A 876 27.51 -20.48 -15.22
C SER A 876 26.24 -19.94 -15.86
N THR A 877 25.23 -20.78 -16.03
CA THR A 877 23.88 -20.32 -16.40
C THR A 877 23.15 -19.59 -15.26
N MET A 878 23.58 -19.74 -14.00
CA MET A 878 22.94 -19.13 -12.82
C MET A 878 23.74 -17.95 -12.24
N LEU A 879 25.07 -18.02 -12.31
CA LEU A 879 26.00 -17.08 -11.66
C LEU A 879 26.64 -16.08 -12.64
N SER A 880 26.39 -16.20 -13.95
CA SER A 880 26.94 -15.28 -14.97
C SER A 880 26.49 -13.83 -14.82
N ARG A 881 25.46 -13.57 -14.00
CA ARG A 881 25.08 -12.22 -13.56
C ARG A 881 26.17 -11.50 -12.76
N TYR A 882 27.10 -12.23 -12.13
CA TYR A 882 28.19 -11.68 -11.34
C TYR A 882 29.44 -11.47 -12.21
N PHE A 883 29.42 -10.45 -13.05
CA PHE A 883 30.49 -10.21 -14.04
C PHE A 883 31.57 -9.22 -13.59
N ALA A 884 31.27 -8.35 -12.61
CA ALA A 884 32.14 -7.27 -12.14
C ALA A 884 32.62 -7.47 -10.68
N VAL A 885 33.05 -8.69 -10.35
CA VAL A 885 33.34 -9.08 -8.95
C VAL A 885 34.81 -9.35 -8.64
N ARG A 886 35.75 -9.12 -9.56
CA ARG A 886 37.16 -9.53 -9.36
C ARG A 886 37.93 -8.48 -8.54
N TYR A 887 38.38 -8.87 -7.35
CA TYR A 887 38.91 -7.95 -6.34
C TYR A 887 40.14 -7.15 -6.80
N ASP A 888 41.14 -7.79 -7.42
CA ASP A 888 42.37 -7.11 -7.86
C ASP A 888 42.13 -5.99 -8.89
N ILE A 889 41.05 -6.09 -9.68
CA ILE A 889 40.62 -5.07 -10.63
C ILE A 889 39.81 -3.97 -9.95
N THR A 890 38.86 -4.34 -9.08
CA THR A 890 37.89 -3.40 -8.48
C THR A 890 38.43 -2.70 -7.24
N LYS A 891 39.55 -3.15 -6.65
CA LYS A 891 40.09 -2.61 -5.38
C LYS A 891 40.24 -1.09 -5.35
N SER A 892 40.80 -0.48 -6.40
CA SER A 892 40.98 0.98 -6.44
C SER A 892 39.66 1.73 -6.42
N GLU A 893 38.63 1.19 -7.09
CA GLU A 893 37.28 1.74 -7.12
C GLU A 893 36.59 1.58 -5.76
N VAL A 894 36.76 0.44 -5.08
CA VAL A 894 36.27 0.25 -3.70
C VAL A 894 36.82 1.35 -2.78
N ILE A 895 38.13 1.58 -2.84
CA ILE A 895 38.82 2.59 -2.00
C ILE A 895 38.29 4.00 -2.33
N GLU A 896 38.16 4.34 -3.60
CA GLU A 896 37.67 5.64 -4.05
C GLU A 896 36.24 5.91 -3.57
N GLN A 897 35.32 4.99 -3.87
CA GLN A 897 33.90 5.16 -3.56
C GLN A 897 33.64 5.14 -2.05
N TYR A 898 34.31 4.24 -1.31
CA TYR A 898 34.21 4.20 0.15
C TYR A 898 34.71 5.51 0.78
N ASN A 899 35.88 6.01 0.37
CA ASN A 899 36.43 7.23 0.95
C ASN A 899 35.57 8.46 0.62
N LYS A 900 35.00 8.54 -0.59
CA LYS A 900 34.04 9.60 -0.98
C LYS A 900 32.81 9.59 -0.08
N LEU A 901 32.21 8.41 0.16
CA LEU A 901 31.05 8.27 1.04
C LEU A 901 31.39 8.54 2.52
N ASN A 902 32.45 7.92 3.04
CA ASN A 902 32.86 8.08 4.44
C ASN A 902 33.23 9.54 4.76
N ALA A 903 33.86 10.26 3.83
CA ALA A 903 34.11 11.69 4.01
C ALA A 903 32.82 12.53 4.09
N ALA A 904 31.77 12.13 3.35
CA ALA A 904 30.49 12.82 3.36
C ALA A 904 29.72 12.56 4.68
N ILE A 905 29.47 11.28 4.99
CA ILE A 905 28.50 10.87 6.03
C ILE A 905 29.11 10.13 7.23
N GLY A 906 30.42 9.87 7.26
CA GLY A 906 31.07 9.10 8.33
C GLY A 906 30.86 9.66 9.74
N GLY A 907 30.82 11.00 9.86
CA GLY A 907 30.55 11.70 11.11
C GLY A 907 29.07 11.78 11.51
N LEU A 908 28.14 11.24 10.70
CA LEU A 908 26.70 11.36 10.87
C LEU A 908 26.01 10.07 11.31
N GLN A 909 26.75 8.97 11.53
CA GLN A 909 26.20 7.64 11.84
C GLN A 909 25.18 7.59 13.00
N THR A 910 25.28 8.50 13.97
CA THR A 910 24.39 8.57 15.14
C THR A 910 23.30 9.66 15.02
N SER A 911 23.39 10.47 13.96
CA SER A 911 22.39 11.46 13.61
C SER A 911 21.18 10.75 13.02
N VAL A 912 20.01 11.36 13.19
CA VAL A 912 18.81 10.98 12.44
C VAL A 912 18.67 11.92 11.25
N ILE A 913 18.07 11.45 10.16
CA ILE A 913 17.62 12.35 9.11
C ILE A 913 16.36 13.06 9.64
N THR A 914 16.41 14.39 9.69
CA THR A 914 15.39 15.26 10.27
C THR A 914 14.51 15.91 9.21
N ASP A 915 15.02 16.04 7.98
CA ASP A 915 14.27 16.67 6.89
C ASP A 915 14.70 16.20 5.50
N HIS A 916 13.79 16.31 4.53
CA HIS A 916 14.00 16.00 3.12
C HIS A 916 13.02 16.81 2.26
N GLN A 917 13.56 17.56 1.29
CA GLN A 917 12.76 18.39 0.40
C GLN A 917 13.23 18.31 -1.06
N PHE A 918 12.29 18.47 -1.99
CA PHE A 918 12.58 18.67 -3.40
C PHE A 918 12.93 20.14 -3.65
N MET A 919 14.01 20.37 -4.39
CA MET A 919 14.51 21.70 -4.68
C MET A 919 14.25 22.07 -6.13
N LEU A 920 14.05 23.37 -6.39
CA LEU A 920 14.14 23.93 -7.73
C LEU A 920 15.61 24.23 -8.07
N GLY A 921 15.97 24.07 -9.33
CA GLY A 921 17.27 24.50 -9.83
C GLY A 921 17.24 24.89 -11.30
N GLU A 922 18.17 25.74 -11.72
CA GLU A 922 18.34 26.08 -13.14
C GLU A 922 19.47 25.27 -13.74
N ARG A 923 19.21 24.58 -14.86
CA ARG A 923 20.30 24.01 -15.66
C ARG A 923 21.22 25.12 -16.15
N VAL A 924 22.52 24.90 -16.02
CA VAL A 924 23.54 25.77 -16.61
C VAL A 924 23.55 25.55 -18.13
N ALA A 925 23.09 26.56 -18.88
CA ALA A 925 22.99 26.53 -20.33
C ALA A 925 24.34 26.75 -21.02
N ASP A 926 24.49 26.16 -22.20
CA ASP A 926 25.69 26.21 -23.01
C ASP A 926 25.83 27.59 -23.68
N ALA A 927 27.04 27.95 -24.15
CA ALA A 927 27.28 29.24 -24.79
C ALA A 927 26.39 29.50 -26.03
N ASP A 928 26.17 28.47 -26.85
CA ASP A 928 25.34 28.53 -28.06
C ASP A 928 23.85 28.73 -27.71
N GLU A 929 23.39 28.11 -26.63
CA GLU A 929 22.01 28.25 -26.16
C GLU A 929 21.74 29.65 -25.59
N ILE A 930 22.71 30.21 -24.87
CA ILE A 930 22.67 31.59 -24.38
C ILE A 930 22.59 32.58 -25.55
N GLU A 931 23.33 32.33 -26.65
CA GLU A 931 23.26 33.16 -27.85
C GLU A 931 21.90 33.05 -28.55
N ALA A 932 21.35 31.84 -28.65
CA ALA A 932 20.02 31.62 -29.20
C ALA A 932 18.92 32.34 -28.39
N ASP A 933 19.01 32.34 -27.06
CA ASP A 933 18.06 33.03 -26.19
C ASP A 933 18.15 34.55 -26.32
N LYS A 934 19.36 35.11 -26.46
CA LYS A 934 19.55 36.53 -26.77
C LYS A 934 18.89 36.90 -28.09
N LEU A 935 19.12 36.10 -29.15
CA LEU A 935 18.53 36.34 -30.46
C LEU A 935 17.00 36.25 -30.41
N ALA A 936 16.45 35.26 -29.71
CA ALA A 936 15.01 35.12 -29.54
C ALA A 936 14.39 36.32 -28.79
N ALA A 937 15.04 36.80 -27.73
CA ALA A 937 14.61 37.99 -27.01
C ALA A 937 14.66 39.26 -27.88
N GLU A 938 15.70 39.42 -28.71
CA GLU A 938 15.81 40.53 -29.67
C GLU A 938 14.69 40.50 -30.72
N LEU A 939 14.41 39.32 -31.28
CA LEU A 939 13.32 39.14 -32.25
C LEU A 939 11.95 39.40 -31.62
N ALA A 940 11.72 38.94 -30.39
CA ALA A 940 10.47 39.18 -29.68
C ALA A 940 10.27 40.67 -29.34
N ALA A 941 11.33 41.37 -28.91
CA ALA A 941 11.29 42.80 -28.66
C ALA A 941 11.02 43.60 -29.95
N GLU A 942 11.59 43.19 -31.08
CA GLU A 942 11.30 43.77 -32.39
C GLU A 942 9.85 43.52 -32.81
N GLU A 943 9.33 42.30 -32.68
CA GLU A 943 7.93 41.99 -33.02
C GLU A 943 6.94 42.80 -32.16
N LEU A 944 7.22 42.93 -30.86
CA LEU A 944 6.41 43.74 -29.95
C LEU A 944 6.42 45.22 -30.35
N TYR A 945 7.61 45.76 -30.69
CA TYR A 945 7.74 47.13 -31.18
C TYR A 945 6.94 47.35 -32.47
N GLN A 946 7.00 46.41 -33.43
CA GLN A 946 6.22 46.49 -34.67
C GLN A 946 4.71 46.44 -34.40
N LYS A 947 4.24 45.61 -33.45
CA LYS A 947 2.83 45.58 -33.02
C LYS A 947 2.40 46.90 -32.38
N GLN A 948 3.22 47.46 -31.50
CA GLN A 948 2.95 48.76 -30.87
C GLN A 948 2.93 49.89 -31.90
N LEU A 949 3.85 49.88 -32.86
CA LEU A 949 3.92 50.85 -33.95
C LEU A 949 2.66 50.80 -34.82
N ALA A 950 2.24 49.59 -35.22
CA ALA A 950 1.01 49.38 -36.00
C ALA A 950 -0.25 49.86 -35.24
N ASN A 951 -0.33 49.58 -33.94
CA ASN A 951 -1.42 50.04 -33.10
C ASN A 951 -1.45 51.57 -32.96
N THR A 952 -0.29 52.20 -32.76
CA THR A 952 -0.17 53.67 -32.63
C THR A 952 -0.57 54.36 -33.94
N TYR A 953 -0.09 53.84 -35.08
CA TYR A 953 -0.50 54.32 -36.40
C TYR A 953 -2.01 54.15 -36.63
N LYS A 954 -2.58 52.98 -36.30
CA LYS A 954 -4.02 52.71 -36.46
C LYS A 954 -4.87 53.66 -35.60
N ASN A 955 -4.43 53.94 -34.37
CA ASN A 955 -5.11 54.90 -33.50
C ASN A 955 -5.06 56.32 -34.06
N ALA A 956 -3.89 56.77 -34.55
CA ALA A 956 -3.75 58.07 -35.19
C ALA A 956 -4.60 58.21 -36.46
N VAL A 957 -4.67 57.17 -37.30
CA VAL A 957 -5.54 57.13 -38.49
C VAL A 957 -7.02 57.24 -38.09
N ASN A 958 -7.44 56.56 -37.03
CA ASN A 958 -8.82 56.63 -36.55
C ASN A 958 -9.16 58.01 -35.99
N GLU A 959 -8.24 58.64 -35.25
CA GLU A 959 -8.42 59.99 -34.73
C GLU A 959 -8.47 61.02 -35.86
N TYR A 960 -7.57 60.91 -36.84
CA TYR A 960 -7.57 61.72 -38.04
C TYR A 960 -8.89 61.58 -38.82
N ARG A 961 -9.37 60.35 -39.00
CA ARG A 961 -10.65 60.08 -39.68
C ARG A 961 -11.80 60.80 -38.98
N LYS A 962 -11.87 60.74 -37.64
CA LYS A 962 -12.89 61.45 -36.86
C LYS A 962 -12.81 62.96 -37.04
N LYS A 963 -11.59 63.54 -36.96
CA LYS A 963 -11.36 64.98 -37.17
C LYS A 963 -11.74 65.42 -38.59
N TYR A 964 -11.44 64.60 -39.59
CA TYR A 964 -11.83 64.84 -40.99
C TYR A 964 -13.35 64.77 -41.19
N GLU A 965 -14.01 63.75 -40.64
CA GLU A 965 -15.48 63.58 -40.70
C GLU A 965 -16.22 64.74 -40.00
N ASN A 966 -15.61 65.31 -38.95
CA ASN A 966 -16.11 66.50 -38.26
C ASN A 966 -15.77 67.83 -38.98
N GLY A 967 -15.04 67.80 -40.09
CA GLY A 967 -14.64 68.99 -40.85
C GLY A 967 -13.51 69.83 -40.21
N GLU A 968 -12.86 69.31 -39.17
CA GLU A 968 -11.81 70.00 -38.42
C GLU A 968 -10.48 70.07 -39.20
N ILE A 969 -10.26 69.16 -40.15
CA ILE A 969 -9.05 69.08 -40.99
C ILE A 969 -9.40 68.73 -42.45
N PRO A 970 -8.67 69.26 -43.45
CA PRO A 970 -8.94 69.00 -44.88
C PRO A 970 -8.45 67.62 -45.36
N ALA A 971 -9.00 67.16 -46.50
CA ALA A 971 -8.59 65.92 -47.15
C ALA A 971 -7.13 66.00 -47.62
N GLY A 972 -6.35 64.96 -47.34
CA GLY A 972 -4.92 64.90 -47.71
C GLY A 972 -3.97 65.54 -46.70
N THR A 973 -4.42 65.94 -45.50
CA THR A 973 -3.50 66.33 -44.42
C THR A 973 -2.71 65.10 -43.95
N GLU A 974 -1.42 65.29 -43.70
CA GLU A 974 -0.49 64.22 -43.31
C GLU A 974 -0.78 63.74 -41.88
N ILE A 975 -0.77 62.42 -41.67
CA ILE A 975 -1.03 61.81 -40.36
C ILE A 975 0.28 61.78 -39.59
N VAL A 976 0.40 62.63 -38.57
CA VAL A 976 1.53 62.66 -37.66
C VAL A 976 1.19 61.84 -36.41
N TYR A 977 2.10 60.96 -36.00
CA TYR A 977 1.96 60.16 -34.79
C TYR A 977 3.32 59.97 -34.13
N GLU A 978 3.32 59.82 -32.80
CA GLU A 978 4.54 59.55 -32.05
C GLU A 978 4.93 58.08 -32.21
N LEU A 979 6.21 57.83 -32.46
CA LEU A 979 6.73 56.47 -32.48
C LEU A 979 6.77 55.93 -31.04
N PRO A 980 6.32 54.67 -30.80
CA PRO A 980 6.51 54.06 -29.49
C PRO A 980 8.00 53.96 -29.17
N VAL A 981 8.34 53.81 -27.89
CA VAL A 981 9.74 53.58 -27.47
C VAL A 981 10.05 52.09 -27.61
N LYS A 982 11.08 51.74 -28.39
CA LYS A 982 11.55 50.35 -28.48
C LYS A 982 12.12 49.93 -27.13
N GLN A 983 11.51 48.92 -26.52
CA GLN A 983 12.01 48.34 -25.27
C GLN A 983 13.28 47.53 -25.55
N PRO A 984 14.25 47.52 -24.62
CA PRO A 984 15.42 46.66 -24.75
C PRO A 984 15.02 45.19 -24.74
N ALA A 985 15.75 44.35 -25.47
CA ALA A 985 15.60 42.90 -25.37
C ALA A 985 16.00 42.46 -23.96
N VAL A 986 15.12 41.74 -23.28
CA VAL A 986 15.37 41.21 -21.93
C VAL A 986 15.40 39.70 -22.02
N VAL A 987 16.56 39.10 -21.73
CA VAL A 987 16.67 37.66 -21.54
C VAL A 987 16.22 37.36 -20.12
N VAL A 988 15.21 36.51 -19.98
CA VAL A 988 14.76 36.05 -18.66
C VAL A 988 15.77 35.03 -18.15
N VAL A 989 16.44 35.36 -17.06
CA VAL A 989 17.34 34.44 -16.34
C VAL A 989 16.54 33.82 -15.21
N GLY A 990 16.59 32.49 -15.12
CA GLY A 990 15.89 31.77 -14.08
C GLY A 990 16.64 31.80 -12.75
N GLY A 991 15.95 31.40 -11.69
CA GLY A 991 16.50 31.33 -10.35
C GLY A 991 15.79 32.21 -9.34
N ALA A 992 16.34 32.25 -8.13
CA ALA A 992 15.83 33.07 -7.04
C ALA A 992 15.83 34.56 -7.43
N LYS A 993 14.69 35.22 -7.28
CA LYS A 993 14.58 36.66 -7.53
C LYS A 993 15.39 37.41 -6.50
N LYS A 994 16.09 38.45 -6.95
CA LYS A 994 16.96 39.28 -6.12
C LYS A 994 16.45 40.72 -6.10
N ASP A 995 16.57 41.40 -4.96
CA ASP A 995 16.26 42.81 -4.79
C ASP A 995 17.33 43.70 -5.47
N ALA A 996 17.18 45.03 -5.35
CA ALA A 996 18.11 45.99 -5.96
C ALA A 996 19.54 45.92 -5.37
N ASP A 997 19.70 45.33 -4.18
CA ASP A 997 20.98 45.12 -3.49
C ASP A 997 21.57 43.72 -3.75
N GLY A 998 20.86 42.88 -4.53
CA GLY A 998 21.29 41.54 -4.92
C GLY A 998 20.98 40.45 -3.90
N LYS A 999 20.15 40.72 -2.88
CA LYS A 999 19.68 39.71 -1.93
C LYS A 999 18.44 39.01 -2.44
N VAL A 1000 18.30 37.73 -2.13
CA VAL A 1000 17.11 36.96 -2.50
C VAL A 1000 15.86 37.57 -1.85
N ILE A 1001 14.82 37.76 -2.66
CA ILE A 1001 13.51 38.24 -2.22
C ILE A 1001 12.80 37.06 -1.57
N ILE A 1002 12.63 37.16 -0.26
CA ILE A 1002 11.91 36.20 0.57
C ILE A 1002 10.52 36.78 0.81
N ASP A 1003 9.48 35.99 0.58
CA ASP A 1003 8.14 36.34 1.03
C ASP A 1003 8.13 36.32 2.56
N GLU A 1004 7.94 37.49 3.18
CA GLU A 1004 8.00 37.67 4.63
C GLU A 1004 6.91 36.87 5.39
N LYS A 1005 5.89 36.33 4.70
CA LYS A 1005 4.83 35.52 5.30
C LYS A 1005 5.11 34.03 5.21
N THR A 1006 5.64 33.56 4.08
CA THR A 1006 5.86 32.11 3.83
C THR A 1006 7.31 31.68 4.04
N GLY A 1007 8.25 32.62 4.20
CA GLY A 1007 9.68 32.32 4.31
C GLY A 1007 10.31 31.74 3.03
N THR A 1008 9.54 31.64 1.94
CA THR A 1008 9.99 31.08 0.67
C THR A 1008 10.48 32.18 -0.27
N PHE A 1009 11.55 31.89 -1.02
CA PHE A 1009 12.06 32.83 -1.99
C PHE A 1009 11.25 32.83 -3.28
N GLU A 1010 11.02 34.00 -3.86
CA GLU A 1010 10.38 34.09 -5.17
C GLU A 1010 11.31 33.48 -6.24
N TYR A 1011 10.78 32.61 -7.10
CA TYR A 1011 11.55 31.95 -8.15
C TYR A 1011 11.10 32.38 -9.55
N THR A 1012 12.06 32.63 -10.45
CA THR A 1012 11.78 32.85 -11.87
C THR A 1012 12.03 31.56 -12.63
N THR A 1013 10.95 30.94 -13.13
CA THR A 1013 11.08 29.73 -13.95
C THR A 1013 11.43 30.06 -15.40
N THR A 1014 12.31 29.27 -16.01
CA THR A 1014 12.65 29.30 -17.42
C THR A 1014 12.50 27.92 -18.05
N LYS A 1015 12.84 27.79 -19.34
CA LYS A 1015 12.95 26.49 -20.01
C LYS A 1015 14.08 25.60 -19.45
N TYR A 1016 14.96 26.15 -18.62
CA TYR A 1016 16.06 25.44 -17.97
C TYR A 1016 15.75 25.05 -16.52
N THR A 1017 14.58 25.42 -15.99
CA THR A 1017 14.19 25.05 -14.63
C THR A 1017 13.96 23.55 -14.53
N SER A 1018 14.68 22.91 -13.61
CA SER A 1018 14.41 21.56 -13.15
C SER A 1018 13.45 21.61 -11.96
N ASN A 1019 12.31 20.93 -12.11
CA ASN A 1019 11.25 20.78 -11.10
C ASN A 1019 10.63 19.37 -11.16
N ASP A 1020 11.42 18.38 -11.53
CA ASP A 1020 11.00 16.98 -11.66
C ASP A 1020 11.42 16.12 -10.47
N GLY A 1021 11.89 16.75 -9.39
CA GLY A 1021 12.39 16.06 -8.20
C GLY A 1021 13.81 15.49 -8.34
N SER A 1022 14.52 15.83 -9.41
CA SER A 1022 15.93 15.43 -9.62
C SER A 1022 16.94 16.19 -8.76
N ILE A 1023 16.49 17.19 -7.99
CA ILE A 1023 17.33 17.95 -7.05
C ILE A 1023 16.65 17.86 -5.68
N VAL A 1024 17.41 17.44 -4.67
CA VAL A 1024 16.90 17.27 -3.31
C VAL A 1024 17.83 17.89 -2.30
N LYS A 1025 17.28 18.32 -1.16
CA LYS A 1025 18.03 18.65 0.05
C LYS A 1025 17.64 17.65 1.14
N VAL A 1026 18.62 17.06 1.79
CA VAL A 1026 18.44 16.16 2.94
C VAL A 1026 19.19 16.70 4.15
N THR A 1027 18.56 16.69 5.32
CA THR A 1027 19.10 17.25 6.56
C THR A 1027 19.32 16.16 7.60
N TYR A 1028 20.53 16.11 8.16
CA TYR A 1028 20.97 15.20 9.21
C TYR A 1028 21.14 15.98 10.52
N GLY A 1029 20.38 15.57 11.54
CA GLY A 1029 20.29 16.31 12.81
C GLY A 1029 19.88 17.76 12.57
N ASP A 1030 20.47 18.69 13.31
CA ASP A 1030 20.08 20.10 13.25
C ASP A 1030 21.09 20.98 12.50
N SER A 1031 22.12 20.40 11.88
CA SER A 1031 23.28 21.18 11.42
C SER A 1031 23.88 20.78 10.09
N VAL A 1032 23.64 19.57 9.56
CA VAL A 1032 24.30 19.14 8.32
C VAL A 1032 23.26 18.85 7.26
N SER A 1033 23.34 19.56 6.13
CA SER A 1033 22.49 19.30 4.97
C SER A 1033 23.31 18.90 3.75
N PHE A 1034 22.71 18.14 2.85
CA PHE A 1034 23.27 17.86 1.54
C PHE A 1034 22.29 18.31 0.47
N ILE A 1035 22.73 19.17 -0.45
CA ILE A 1035 22.01 19.36 -1.71
C ILE A 1035 22.60 18.40 -2.73
N ILE A 1036 21.73 17.61 -3.36
CA ILE A 1036 22.09 16.52 -4.26
C ILE A 1036 21.48 16.80 -5.64
N ASN A 1037 22.29 16.70 -6.69
CA ASN A 1037 21.88 16.80 -8.08
C ASN A 1037 21.93 15.44 -8.77
N TYR A 1038 20.76 14.85 -9.05
CA TYR A 1038 20.62 13.60 -9.80
C TYR A 1038 20.60 13.79 -11.32
N ASN A 1039 20.65 15.03 -11.82
CA ASN A 1039 20.67 15.29 -13.25
C ASN A 1039 22.02 14.88 -13.85
N ASN A 1040 21.96 14.53 -15.14
CA ASN A 1040 23.14 14.33 -15.98
C ASN A 1040 23.73 15.66 -16.51
N PHE A 1041 23.31 16.80 -15.96
CA PHE A 1041 23.80 18.14 -16.29
C PHE A 1041 24.03 18.98 -15.03
N GLN A 1042 24.83 20.04 -15.18
CA GLN A 1042 25.12 20.99 -14.11
C GLN A 1042 23.91 21.87 -13.82
N VAL A 1043 23.67 22.15 -12.53
CA VAL A 1043 22.57 22.98 -12.05
C VAL A 1043 23.05 24.04 -11.08
N THR A 1044 22.38 25.19 -11.09
CA THR A 1044 22.46 26.21 -10.04
C THR A 1044 21.23 26.09 -9.15
N VAL A 1045 21.44 26.05 -7.85
CA VAL A 1045 20.40 25.94 -6.81
C VAL A 1045 20.61 27.04 -5.76
N TRP A 1046 19.54 27.38 -5.06
CA TRP A 1046 19.55 28.39 -4.01
C TRP A 1046 18.98 27.79 -2.73
N ASP A 1047 19.67 28.02 -1.61
CA ASP A 1047 19.18 27.64 -0.29
C ASP A 1047 18.26 28.74 0.29
N GLU A 1048 17.57 28.45 1.39
CA GLU A 1048 16.58 29.33 2.02
C GLU A 1048 17.17 30.69 2.45
N ASP A 1049 18.44 30.72 2.82
CA ASP A 1049 19.17 31.95 3.15
C ASP A 1049 19.60 32.77 1.90
N GLY A 1050 19.29 32.26 0.71
CA GLY A 1050 19.64 32.82 -0.59
C GLY A 1050 21.03 32.46 -1.10
N THR A 1051 21.77 31.58 -0.40
CA THR A 1051 23.09 31.12 -0.83
C THR A 1051 22.99 30.32 -2.12
N GLU A 1052 23.83 30.67 -3.09
CA GLU A 1052 23.87 30.04 -4.41
C GLU A 1052 24.92 28.92 -4.45
N TYR A 1053 24.51 27.75 -4.93
CA TYR A 1053 25.37 26.59 -5.14
C TYR A 1053 25.31 26.15 -6.59
N VAL A 1054 26.47 25.84 -7.18
CA VAL A 1054 26.57 25.24 -8.53
C VAL A 1054 27.04 23.81 -8.35
N LEU A 1055 26.22 22.85 -8.81
CA LEU A 1055 26.47 21.43 -8.69
C LEU A 1055 26.64 20.81 -10.07
N ASP A 1056 27.75 20.11 -10.27
CA ASP A 1056 27.98 19.29 -11.47
C ASP A 1056 26.94 18.16 -11.58
N SER A 1057 26.89 17.50 -12.73
CA SER A 1057 26.06 16.30 -12.92
C SER A 1057 26.41 15.21 -11.91
N TYR A 1058 25.40 14.53 -11.36
CA TYR A 1058 25.58 13.47 -10.36
C TYR A 1058 26.53 13.86 -9.21
N SER A 1059 26.30 15.03 -8.62
CA SER A 1059 27.14 15.57 -7.55
C SER A 1059 26.30 16.03 -6.36
N PHE A 1060 26.99 16.35 -5.27
CA PHE A 1060 26.39 16.90 -4.06
C PHE A 1060 27.27 17.98 -3.46
N VAL A 1061 26.66 18.86 -2.67
CA VAL A 1061 27.36 19.79 -1.79
C VAL A 1061 26.91 19.58 -0.35
N LYS A 1062 27.87 19.56 0.57
CA LYS A 1062 27.62 19.47 2.02
C LYS A 1062 27.57 20.87 2.62
N ILE A 1063 26.50 21.17 3.32
CA ILE A 1063 26.23 22.42 4.02
C ILE A 1063 26.32 22.13 5.53
N ASN A 1064 27.01 22.98 6.29
CA ASN A 1064 27.16 22.85 7.74
C ASN A 1064 26.77 24.13 8.47
#